data_AF-A0A5C2FSS8-F1
#
_entry.id   AF-A0A5C2FSS8-F1
#
_cell.length_a   1.000
_cell.length_b   1.000
_cell.length_c   1.000
_cell.angle_alpha   90.00
_cell.angle_beta   90.00
_cell.angle_gamma   90.00
#
_symmetry.space_group_name_H-M   'P 1'
#
loop_
_entity.id
_entity.type
_entity.pdbx_description
1 polymer ?
#
loop_
_entity_poly.entity_id
_entity_poly.type
_entity_poly.pdbx_seq_one_letter_code
_entity_poly.pdbx_strand_id
1 'polypeptide(L)'
;MRNFPLVDPKNKYDVAVLGWWYGKNYGSILTYYGLNRAIENLGRSVLMVHEPLGYNGFRVRWPDDILSMDFARRTGYQYTEQMHYSQLGQLNELADTFVVGSDQLWNPLIGRVNDDLFLDFVAPDRNRVAYGTSFGNRGTEKFKPEFIAKHAQNLQKFKAISVRENYGIDTARNIFGAKADLVVDPVFLLDQNHYSQLAAKATISPEGKYMAVFFLDPTPEKKSTALAILEKTGLEKILVICNPDEGRTAAQEIWADEPRAEIIESDSPENFLRGYKDSSYVVTDSFHGTAFSVIFEKPFSSIYNNKRGADRFKNLLSSLGFGDTRRVYESDTAETINANDNVSLDIDFTKARNYIENGRKTSLEWLNAALDPAVKSSAALEIGKAVIDAASASVQSHTLDLDFSANSDIWAITKGKDGVSLTVGKDKDLRGKHVWTDLPEPLTPGSRKRLKIQWAPTTKTKSINVHLRNPQSGTFKVIGKAEVAETSGSLRTDEFEFSVAEAGLSQVMLGALHFTGPQAGAQVHEISITDIKPKAPAAPAAPAKSNDDIVEGFSKQARRLALHDFESQVRSFSRGRSADSVTGIRARMFFHAHAIEKGLTHSNFRPGFGRVAIPGLAKEMNAWITRGLDTNDTIVQSSASVMKAYFARNEETNTDVSHFRNLFSPQALDVIANGRVGEGGAFPAANHREDPIETPNDDRAFMDVMYGRRSVREFVDTPVDDAAISAAVQIAMQSPSVCSRQGARVHQFDDPETIKQLLEVQGGFFGFKAPPRLLLVTADLDAFLFAPERNQPFVDGGLFMMSLLLGLTQMELGSCLLNTAMGVEKEQKIRNIVDIPENEVFIAFVAVGNFDKNVLVPRSKRVEADSILKRHA
;
A
#
# COMPACT_ATOMS: atom_id res chain seq x y z
N MET A 1 -7.36 3.49 40.86
CA MET A 1 -6.13 2.81 41.30
C MET A 1 -6.48 1.46 41.90
N ARG A 2 -6.25 0.37 41.16
CA ARG A 2 -6.14 -0.99 41.71
C ARG A 2 -4.89 -1.59 41.06
N ASN A 3 -3.85 -1.78 41.85
CA ASN A 3 -2.63 -2.48 41.46
C ASN A 3 -2.94 -3.98 41.30
N PHE A 4 -2.35 -4.61 40.26
CA PHE A 4 -1.86 -6.00 40.14
C PHE A 4 -2.15 -6.63 38.76
N PRO A 5 -1.24 -7.45 38.19
CA PRO A 5 0.20 -7.54 38.44
C PRO A 5 1.00 -6.97 37.25
N LEU A 6 1.83 -5.97 37.55
CA LEU A 6 3.09 -5.76 36.84
C LEU A 6 3.91 -7.04 37.05
N VAL A 7 4.46 -7.63 35.98
CA VAL A 7 5.41 -8.76 36.09
C VAL A 7 6.44 -8.42 37.14
N ASP A 8 6.54 -9.21 38.22
CA ASP A 8 7.63 -9.04 39.17
C ASP A 8 8.94 -9.30 38.40
N PRO A 9 9.86 -8.33 38.30
CA PRO A 9 11.13 -8.52 37.61
C PRO A 9 11.98 -9.64 38.23
N LYS A 10 11.60 -10.19 39.39
CA LYS A 10 12.21 -11.38 39.99
C LYS A 10 11.65 -12.72 39.48
N ASN A 11 10.49 -12.73 38.82
CA ASN A 11 9.88 -13.96 38.31
C ASN A 11 10.57 -14.39 37.00
N LYS A 12 11.08 -15.63 37.01
CA LYS A 12 11.61 -16.30 35.82
C LYS A 12 10.52 -17.17 35.20
N TYR A 13 10.46 -17.18 33.88
CA TYR A 13 9.52 -17.95 33.08
C TYR A 13 10.28 -18.89 32.15
N ASP A 14 9.75 -20.08 31.93
CA ASP A 14 10.35 -21.04 31.01
C ASP A 14 10.21 -20.56 29.56
N VAL A 15 9.07 -19.92 29.24
CA VAL A 15 8.72 -19.50 27.88
C VAL A 15 8.11 -18.11 27.85
N ALA A 16 8.63 -17.24 26.97
CA ALA A 16 8.02 -15.97 26.61
C ALA A 16 7.35 -16.06 25.22
N VAL A 17 6.05 -15.83 25.12
CA VAL A 17 5.27 -15.95 23.87
C VAL A 17 4.97 -14.59 23.27
N LEU A 18 5.38 -14.36 22.03
CA LEU A 18 5.10 -13.16 21.23
C LEU A 18 4.02 -13.46 20.19
N GLY A 19 3.14 -12.49 19.98
CA GLY A 19 2.07 -12.61 19.00
C GLY A 19 0.89 -11.68 19.26
N TRP A 20 -0.19 -11.77 18.49
CA TRP A 20 -1.34 -10.85 18.54
C TRP A 20 -2.45 -11.26 19.52
N TRP A 21 -2.08 -11.81 20.69
CA TRP A 21 -3.02 -12.26 21.72
C TRP A 21 -3.88 -11.12 22.31
N TYR A 22 -3.38 -9.89 22.24
CA TYR A 22 -4.05 -8.67 22.67
C TYR A 22 -5.02 -8.09 21.62
N GLY A 23 -5.17 -8.69 20.43
CA GLY A 23 -6.08 -8.20 19.39
C GLY A 23 -7.57 -8.36 19.74
N LYS A 24 -8.43 -7.47 19.23
CA LYS A 24 -9.91 -7.58 19.34
C LYS A 24 -10.49 -8.61 18.37
N ASN A 25 -10.07 -9.87 18.47
CA ASN A 25 -10.53 -10.93 17.57
C ASN A 25 -10.64 -12.26 18.31
N TYR A 26 -11.83 -12.88 18.33
CA TYR A 26 -12.04 -14.16 19.04
C TYR A 26 -11.10 -15.26 18.56
N GLY A 27 -10.84 -15.33 17.25
CA GLY A 27 -9.91 -16.27 16.67
C GLY A 27 -8.51 -16.11 17.26
N SER A 28 -7.94 -14.90 17.19
CA SER A 28 -6.63 -14.62 17.78
C SER A 28 -6.61 -14.96 19.29
N ILE A 29 -7.57 -14.45 20.05
CA ILE A 29 -7.64 -14.66 21.51
C ILE A 29 -7.61 -16.17 21.84
N LEU A 30 -8.41 -16.98 21.13
CA LEU A 30 -8.52 -18.41 21.38
C LEU A 30 -7.34 -19.22 20.82
N THR A 31 -6.69 -18.76 19.75
CA THR A 31 -5.42 -19.32 19.28
C THR A 31 -4.34 -19.19 20.35
N TYR A 32 -4.17 -18.00 20.94
CA TYR A 32 -3.17 -17.81 21.99
C TYR A 32 -3.56 -18.45 23.32
N TYR A 33 -4.85 -18.64 23.59
CA TYR A 33 -5.30 -19.51 24.68
C TYR A 33 -4.92 -20.97 24.46
N GLY A 34 -5.13 -21.49 23.26
CA GLY A 34 -4.69 -22.82 22.87
C GLY A 34 -3.19 -23.03 23.09
N LEU A 35 -2.37 -22.09 22.59
CA LEU A 35 -0.91 -22.16 22.72
C LEU A 35 -0.45 -22.02 24.17
N ASN A 36 -0.96 -21.04 24.91
CA ASN A 36 -0.60 -20.80 26.32
C ASN A 36 -0.89 -22.04 27.17
N ARG A 37 -2.10 -22.60 27.09
CA ARG A 37 -2.48 -23.79 27.87
C ARG A 37 -1.74 -25.04 27.43
N ALA A 38 -1.43 -25.19 26.15
CA ALA A 38 -0.63 -26.31 25.68
C ALA A 38 0.77 -26.29 26.32
N ILE A 39 1.40 -25.11 26.42
CA ILE A 39 2.72 -24.96 27.05
C ILE A 39 2.64 -25.19 28.56
N GLU A 40 1.62 -24.65 29.23
CA GLU A 40 1.40 -24.90 30.68
C GLU A 40 1.12 -26.37 30.99
N ASN A 41 0.33 -27.05 30.16
CA ASN A 41 0.04 -28.48 30.29
C ASN A 41 1.30 -29.34 30.08
N LEU A 42 2.33 -28.83 29.40
CA LEU A 42 3.66 -29.43 29.30
C LEU A 42 4.56 -29.08 30.50
N GLY A 43 4.01 -28.50 31.57
CA GLY A 43 4.71 -28.20 32.82
C GLY A 43 5.60 -26.96 32.79
N ARG A 44 5.38 -26.04 31.83
CA ARG A 44 6.21 -24.84 31.64
C ARG A 44 5.44 -23.56 31.97
N SER A 45 6.07 -22.66 32.71
CA SER A 45 5.58 -21.32 33.00
C SER A 45 5.66 -20.42 31.76
N VAL A 46 4.63 -19.59 31.55
CA VAL A 46 4.47 -18.78 30.32
C VAL A 46 4.33 -17.29 30.65
N LEU A 47 5.13 -16.46 29.99
CA LEU A 47 4.99 -15.02 29.94
C LEU A 47 4.47 -14.59 28.55
N MET A 48 3.28 -14.00 28.49
CA MET A 48 2.73 -13.44 27.26
C MET A 48 3.31 -12.04 27.03
N VAL A 49 4.14 -11.87 26.00
CA VAL A 49 4.78 -10.59 25.70
C VAL A 49 3.80 -9.71 24.93
N HIS A 50 3.49 -8.54 25.47
CA HIS A 50 2.57 -7.58 24.85
C HIS A 50 3.22 -6.86 23.67
N GLU A 51 2.41 -6.30 22.78
CA GLU A 51 2.85 -5.49 21.64
C GLU A 51 3.95 -4.47 21.98
N PRO A 52 5.13 -4.56 21.34
CA PRO A 52 6.15 -3.54 21.46
C PRO A 52 5.73 -2.23 20.76
N LEU A 53 6.02 -1.11 21.42
CA LEU A 53 5.84 0.25 20.89
C LEU A 53 7.12 0.76 20.22
N GLY A 54 7.00 1.87 19.47
CA GLY A 54 8.16 2.59 18.91
C GLY A 54 8.61 2.13 17.52
N TYR A 55 7.95 1.15 16.92
CA TYR A 55 8.13 0.79 15.52
C TYR A 55 7.43 1.81 14.59
N ASN A 56 6.79 1.34 13.52
CA ASN A 56 6.02 2.17 12.60
C ASN A 56 4.64 2.54 13.17
N GLY A 57 3.88 3.37 12.44
CA GLY A 57 2.56 3.86 12.84
C GLY A 57 1.45 2.80 12.95
N PHE A 58 1.73 1.51 12.70
CA PHE A 58 0.76 0.43 12.84
C PHE A 58 0.74 -0.21 14.25
N ARG A 59 1.77 0.03 15.07
CA ARG A 59 1.84 -0.42 16.48
C ARG A 59 1.27 0.69 17.37
N VAL A 60 0.22 0.37 18.13
CA VAL A 60 -0.52 1.37 18.92
C VAL A 60 -0.48 1.03 20.39
N ARG A 61 -0.66 2.05 21.24
CA ARG A 61 -0.96 1.82 22.65
C ARG A 61 -2.39 1.31 22.76
N TRP A 62 -2.53 0.08 23.23
CA TRP A 62 -3.81 -0.55 23.48
C TRP A 62 -4.40 -0.04 24.79
N PRO A 63 -5.71 0.24 24.84
CA PRO A 63 -6.40 0.49 26.10
C PRO A 63 -6.36 -0.75 26.99
N ASP A 64 -6.27 -0.56 28.30
CA ASP A 64 -6.24 -1.65 29.27
C ASP A 64 -7.59 -2.36 29.45
N ASP A 65 -8.69 -1.73 29.00
CA ASP A 65 -10.07 -2.18 29.14
C ASP A 65 -10.63 -2.84 27.86
N ILE A 66 -9.75 -3.31 26.98
CA ILE A 66 -10.17 -4.09 25.80
C ILE A 66 -10.45 -5.55 26.15
N LEU A 67 -11.31 -6.16 25.32
CA LEU A 67 -11.78 -7.53 25.46
C LEU A 67 -10.69 -8.57 25.74
N SER A 68 -9.61 -8.53 24.96
CA SER A 68 -8.48 -9.46 25.04
C SER A 68 -7.73 -9.35 26.35
N MET A 69 -7.55 -8.13 26.88
CA MET A 69 -6.89 -7.88 28.16
C MET A 69 -7.74 -8.35 29.33
N ASP A 70 -9.05 -8.12 29.27
CA ASP A 70 -9.98 -8.64 30.27
C ASP A 70 -10.02 -10.18 30.27
N PHE A 71 -10.01 -10.79 29.08
CA PHE A 71 -9.92 -12.24 28.95
C PHE A 71 -8.59 -12.78 29.49
N ALA A 72 -7.46 -12.13 29.20
CA ALA A 72 -6.15 -12.50 29.73
C ALA A 72 -6.12 -12.46 31.26
N ARG A 73 -6.72 -11.44 31.88
CA ARG A 73 -6.86 -11.35 33.35
C ARG A 73 -7.74 -12.47 33.91
N ARG A 74 -8.92 -12.71 33.32
CA ARG A 74 -9.86 -13.76 33.80
C ARG A 74 -9.28 -15.17 33.68
N THR A 75 -8.45 -15.40 32.66
CA THR A 75 -7.78 -16.69 32.44
C THR A 75 -6.47 -16.81 33.22
N GLY A 76 -5.96 -15.73 33.79
CA GLY A 76 -4.77 -15.75 34.64
C GLY A 76 -3.45 -15.71 33.88
N TYR A 77 -3.42 -15.14 32.68
CA TYR A 77 -2.16 -14.93 31.95
C TYR A 77 -1.21 -14.07 32.77
N GLN A 78 0.06 -14.46 32.78
CA GLN A 78 1.15 -13.55 33.10
C GLN A 78 1.54 -12.84 31.81
N TYR A 79 1.56 -11.51 31.81
CA TYR A 79 1.86 -10.74 30.61
C TYR A 79 2.64 -9.46 30.92
N THR A 80 3.45 -9.01 29.97
CA THR A 80 4.19 -7.75 30.10
C THR A 80 3.30 -6.54 29.85
N GLU A 81 3.68 -5.37 30.36
CA GLU A 81 3.16 -4.12 29.79
C GLU A 81 3.69 -3.90 28.37
N GLN A 82 3.10 -2.93 27.66
CA GLN A 82 3.63 -2.46 26.38
C GLN A 82 4.93 -1.69 26.58
N MET A 83 6.04 -2.32 26.21
CA MET A 83 7.37 -1.72 26.27
C MET A 83 7.82 -1.18 24.90
N HIS A 84 8.76 -0.24 24.90
CA HIS A 84 9.38 0.21 23.65
C HIS A 84 10.26 -0.91 23.07
N TYR A 85 10.34 -1.05 21.74
CA TYR A 85 11.10 -2.15 21.12
C TYR A 85 12.57 -2.21 21.55
N SER A 86 13.18 -1.06 21.84
CA SER A 86 14.57 -0.97 22.35
C SER A 86 14.75 -1.58 23.74
N GLN A 87 13.67 -1.85 24.46
CA GLN A 87 13.67 -2.46 25.80
C GLN A 87 13.43 -3.97 25.77
N LEU A 88 13.06 -4.55 24.61
CA LEU A 88 12.76 -5.99 24.51
C LEU A 88 13.94 -6.87 24.92
N GLY A 89 15.18 -6.38 24.75
CA GLY A 89 16.38 -7.07 25.22
C GLY A 89 16.37 -7.41 26.71
N GLN A 90 15.64 -6.65 27.54
CA GLN A 90 15.50 -6.90 28.98
C GLN A 90 14.73 -8.21 29.26
N LEU A 91 13.89 -8.68 28.32
CA LEU A 91 13.15 -9.93 28.49
C LEU A 91 14.07 -11.15 28.53
N ASN A 92 15.30 -11.06 28.03
CA ASN A 92 16.30 -12.15 28.13
C ASN A 92 16.70 -12.45 29.59
N GLU A 93 16.38 -11.55 30.52
CA GLU A 93 16.51 -11.77 31.97
C GLU A 93 15.28 -12.44 32.57
N LEU A 94 14.16 -12.52 31.85
CA LEU A 94 12.90 -13.08 32.38
C LEU A 94 12.59 -14.46 31.82
N ALA A 95 13.06 -14.80 30.62
CA ALA A 95 12.82 -16.11 30.02
C ALA A 95 14.01 -16.68 29.26
N ASP A 96 14.10 -18.01 29.23
CA ASP A 96 15.16 -18.76 28.53
C ASP A 96 14.78 -19.13 27.10
N THR A 97 13.48 -19.26 26.81
CA THR A 97 12.94 -19.59 25.49
C THR A 97 11.90 -18.58 25.04
N PHE A 98 12.03 -18.09 23.82
CA PHE A 98 11.10 -17.17 23.19
C PHE A 98 10.37 -17.87 22.05
N VAL A 99 9.03 -17.83 22.08
CA VAL A 99 8.15 -18.42 21.08
C VAL A 99 7.46 -17.31 20.31
N VAL A 100 7.66 -17.22 19.00
CA VAL A 100 6.72 -16.50 18.14
C VAL A 100 5.55 -17.42 17.81
N GLY A 101 4.33 -16.98 18.09
CA GLY A 101 3.12 -17.79 17.98
C GLY A 101 2.59 -17.95 16.55
N SER A 102 1.34 -18.41 16.47
CA SER A 102 0.59 -18.54 15.22
C SER A 102 0.10 -17.16 14.73
N ASP A 103 -0.64 -17.15 13.62
CA ASP A 103 -1.03 -15.98 12.82
C ASP A 103 0.00 -15.57 11.73
N GLN A 104 -0.35 -14.61 10.89
CA GLN A 104 0.44 -14.14 9.74
C GLN A 104 1.60 -13.22 10.16
N LEU A 105 2.34 -13.62 11.19
CA LEU A 105 3.39 -12.80 11.83
C LEU A 105 4.66 -12.65 10.98
N TRP A 106 4.79 -13.40 9.88
CA TRP A 106 5.88 -13.28 8.90
C TRP A 106 5.40 -12.82 7.52
N ASN A 107 4.21 -12.22 7.43
CA ASN A 107 3.69 -11.65 6.19
C ASN A 107 4.09 -10.16 6.06
N PRO A 108 5.03 -9.79 5.17
CA PRO A 108 5.48 -8.40 5.03
C PRO A 108 4.41 -7.43 4.53
N LEU A 109 3.28 -7.93 4.01
CA LEU A 109 2.15 -7.11 3.59
C LEU A 109 1.33 -6.58 4.78
N ILE A 110 1.56 -7.09 5.98
CA ILE A 110 0.90 -6.60 7.20
C ILE A 110 1.84 -5.59 7.87
N GLY A 111 1.45 -4.32 7.87
CA GLY A 111 2.26 -3.22 8.42
C GLY A 111 2.65 -3.38 9.90
N ARG A 112 1.96 -4.25 10.64
CA ARG A 112 2.26 -4.60 12.03
C ARG A 112 3.46 -5.57 12.17
N VAL A 113 3.89 -6.24 11.10
CA VAL A 113 5.05 -7.15 11.10
C VAL A 113 6.36 -6.37 11.14
N ASN A 114 7.13 -6.55 12.22
CA ASN A 114 8.41 -5.90 12.46
C ASN A 114 9.42 -6.93 13.04
N ASP A 115 10.64 -6.47 13.35
CA ASP A 115 11.77 -7.33 13.71
C ASP A 115 11.55 -8.19 14.96
N ASP A 116 10.72 -7.73 15.90
CA ASP A 116 10.36 -8.45 17.12
C ASP A 116 9.71 -9.80 16.82
N LEU A 117 8.92 -9.90 15.75
CA LEU A 117 8.27 -11.16 15.32
C LEU A 117 9.25 -12.15 14.69
N PHE A 118 10.49 -11.71 14.47
CA PHE A 118 11.63 -12.55 14.06
C PHE A 118 12.59 -12.83 15.22
N LEU A 119 12.21 -12.43 16.43
CA LEU A 119 12.96 -12.61 17.68
C LEU A 119 14.39 -12.04 17.58
N ASP A 120 14.56 -10.90 16.91
CA ASP A 120 15.88 -10.30 16.66
C ASP A 120 16.60 -9.87 17.94
N PHE A 121 15.86 -9.43 18.96
CA PHE A 121 16.32 -9.01 20.29
C PHE A 121 16.75 -10.16 21.22
N VAL A 122 16.48 -11.42 20.85
CA VAL A 122 16.78 -12.59 21.70
C VAL A 122 18.28 -12.88 21.71
N ALA A 123 18.86 -12.98 22.89
CA ALA A 123 20.29 -13.19 23.09
C ALA A 123 20.77 -14.54 22.51
N PRO A 124 22.04 -14.67 22.09
CA PRO A 124 22.55 -15.89 21.45
C PRO A 124 22.49 -17.16 22.31
N ASP A 125 22.47 -17.02 23.64
CA ASP A 125 22.38 -18.09 24.63
C ASP A 125 20.93 -18.41 25.06
N ARG A 126 19.95 -17.85 24.35
CA ARG A 126 18.51 -18.07 24.57
C ARG A 126 17.89 -18.77 23.37
N ASN A 127 16.83 -19.54 23.61
CA ASN A 127 16.19 -20.31 22.55
C ASN A 127 15.16 -19.48 21.79
N ARG A 128 15.13 -19.63 20.46
CA ARG A 128 14.13 -19.04 19.56
C ARG A 128 13.30 -20.16 18.94
N VAL A 129 11.99 -20.12 19.13
CA VAL A 129 11.04 -21.12 18.61
C VAL A 129 9.90 -20.41 17.88
N ALA A 130 9.42 -20.99 16.79
CA ALA A 130 8.21 -20.54 16.12
C ALA A 130 7.18 -21.65 16.14
N TYR A 131 5.96 -21.38 16.63
CA TYR A 131 4.87 -22.36 16.63
C TYR A 131 3.76 -21.95 15.67
N GLY A 132 3.58 -22.72 14.59
CA GLY A 132 2.48 -22.52 13.63
C GLY A 132 2.48 -21.14 12.95
N THR A 133 3.62 -20.45 12.89
CA THR A 133 3.73 -19.09 12.36
C THR A 133 3.52 -19.07 10.85
N SER A 134 2.67 -18.16 10.38
CA SER A 134 2.27 -18.11 8.96
C SER A 134 3.01 -17.00 8.22
N PHE A 135 3.43 -17.34 7.00
CA PHE A 135 3.95 -16.38 6.02
C PHE A 135 2.82 -15.61 5.30
N GLY A 136 1.55 -15.95 5.52
CA GLY A 136 0.41 -15.43 4.76
C GLY A 136 0.24 -16.08 3.38
N ASN A 137 -0.61 -15.53 2.51
CA ASN A 137 -1.02 -16.14 1.22
C ASN A 137 0.16 -16.65 0.37
N ARG A 138 -0.06 -17.71 -0.41
CA ARG A 138 0.97 -18.30 -1.29
C ARG A 138 1.57 -17.24 -2.23
N GLY A 139 2.87 -17.35 -2.48
CA GLY A 139 3.60 -16.46 -3.38
C GLY A 139 4.80 -15.81 -2.70
N THR A 140 5.86 -15.61 -3.47
CA THR A 140 7.15 -15.10 -2.99
C THR A 140 7.39 -13.63 -3.33
N GLU A 141 6.61 -13.08 -4.27
CA GLU A 141 6.63 -11.68 -4.74
C GLU A 141 6.59 -10.65 -3.60
N LYS A 142 5.92 -10.97 -2.50
CA LYS A 142 5.77 -10.11 -1.32
C LYS A 142 7.07 -9.94 -0.53
N PHE A 143 8.03 -10.85 -0.66
CA PHE A 143 9.29 -10.80 0.07
C PHE A 143 10.34 -10.05 -0.73
N LYS A 144 10.56 -8.78 -0.39
CA LYS A 144 11.61 -7.97 -1.01
C LYS A 144 13.01 -8.44 -0.61
N PRO A 145 14.04 -8.27 -1.44
CA PRO A 145 15.40 -8.75 -1.15
C PRO A 145 15.95 -8.29 0.21
N GLU A 146 15.71 -7.05 0.61
CA GLU A 146 16.12 -6.51 1.90
C GLU A 146 15.42 -7.18 3.09
N PHE A 147 14.14 -7.54 2.91
CA PHE A 147 13.37 -8.28 3.90
C PHE A 147 13.92 -9.71 4.03
N ILE A 148 14.20 -10.36 2.90
CA ILE A 148 14.79 -11.71 2.88
C ILE A 148 16.16 -11.70 3.56
N ALA A 149 17.07 -10.81 3.13
CA ALA A 149 18.43 -10.75 3.63
C ALA A 149 18.49 -10.55 5.16
N LYS A 150 17.63 -9.67 5.69
CA LYS A 150 17.54 -9.41 7.12
C LYS A 150 16.94 -10.59 7.88
N HIS A 151 15.78 -11.09 7.43
CA HIS A 151 15.00 -12.05 8.21
C HIS A 151 15.42 -13.50 8.01
N ALA A 152 16.09 -13.85 6.90
CA ALA A 152 16.70 -15.17 6.72
C ALA A 152 17.74 -15.46 7.81
N GLN A 153 18.60 -14.48 8.10
CA GLN A 153 19.58 -14.60 9.19
C GLN A 153 18.91 -14.79 10.55
N ASN A 154 17.75 -14.18 10.77
CA ASN A 154 17.01 -14.36 12.02
C ASN A 154 16.34 -15.73 12.09
N LEU A 155 15.67 -16.19 11.02
CA LEU A 155 15.03 -17.51 10.95
C LEU A 155 16.04 -18.66 11.12
N GLN A 156 17.24 -18.53 10.56
CA GLN A 156 18.29 -19.54 10.71
C GLN A 156 18.83 -19.64 12.16
N LYS A 157 18.64 -18.61 12.99
CA LYS A 157 18.97 -18.65 14.43
C LYS A 157 17.90 -19.35 15.26
N PHE A 158 16.76 -19.72 14.68
CA PHE A 158 15.75 -20.48 15.42
C PHE A 158 16.27 -21.87 15.74
N LYS A 159 15.98 -22.30 16.96
CA LYS A 159 16.18 -23.68 17.40
C LYS A 159 15.25 -24.61 16.62
N ALA A 160 13.99 -24.21 16.48
CA ALA A 160 12.95 -24.96 15.78
C ALA A 160 11.90 -24.00 15.22
N ILE A 161 11.42 -24.29 14.01
CA ILE A 161 10.34 -23.56 13.36
C ILE A 161 9.24 -24.54 12.99
N SER A 162 7.99 -24.21 13.29
CA SER A 162 6.85 -24.85 12.68
C SER A 162 5.92 -23.83 12.04
N VAL A 163 5.23 -24.27 10.99
CA VAL A 163 4.24 -23.52 10.23
C VAL A 163 2.94 -24.31 10.20
N ARG A 164 1.81 -23.63 10.01
CA ARG A 164 0.49 -24.29 9.97
C ARG A 164 -0.02 -24.58 8.55
N GLU A 165 0.68 -24.09 7.53
CA GLU A 165 0.37 -24.34 6.13
C GLU A 165 1.51 -25.08 5.42
N ASN A 166 1.19 -26.10 4.62
CA ASN A 166 2.18 -26.94 3.96
C ASN A 166 3.14 -26.15 3.05
N TYR A 167 2.65 -25.15 2.32
CA TYR A 167 3.49 -24.28 1.49
C TYR A 167 4.42 -23.37 2.31
N GLY A 168 4.15 -23.19 3.61
CA GLY A 168 5.02 -22.46 4.53
C GLY A 168 6.35 -23.17 4.72
N ILE A 169 6.38 -24.51 4.63
CA ILE A 169 7.61 -25.31 4.69
C ILE A 169 8.52 -24.95 3.52
N ASP A 170 7.95 -24.94 2.31
CA ASP A 170 8.67 -24.56 1.10
C ASP A 170 9.16 -23.11 1.16
N THR A 171 8.36 -22.21 1.73
CA THR A 171 8.74 -20.80 1.89
C THR A 171 9.93 -20.65 2.84
N ALA A 172 9.88 -21.29 4.02
CA ALA A 172 10.99 -21.28 4.97
C ALA A 172 12.27 -21.83 4.34
N ARG A 173 12.17 -22.96 3.63
CA ARG A 173 13.31 -23.63 2.99
C ARG A 173 13.89 -22.81 1.84
N ASN A 174 13.06 -22.46 0.86
CA ASN A 174 13.53 -21.94 -0.43
C ASN A 174 13.87 -20.45 -0.39
N ILE A 175 13.23 -19.69 0.51
CA ILE A 175 13.42 -18.23 0.60
C ILE A 175 14.33 -17.84 1.77
N PHE A 176 14.13 -18.47 2.93
CA PHE A 176 14.82 -18.08 4.17
C PHE A 176 15.93 -19.04 4.59
N GLY A 177 16.12 -20.16 3.86
CA GLY A 177 17.15 -21.14 4.18
C GLY A 177 16.93 -21.83 5.54
N ALA A 178 15.68 -21.99 5.95
CA ALA A 178 15.30 -22.55 7.24
C ALA A 178 14.42 -23.80 7.11
N LYS A 179 14.63 -24.79 7.97
CA LYS A 179 13.78 -25.97 8.17
C LYS A 179 12.53 -25.53 8.93
N ALA A 180 11.39 -26.03 8.49
CA ALA A 180 10.13 -25.88 9.22
C ALA A 180 9.33 -27.18 9.16
N ASP A 181 8.66 -27.50 10.26
CA ASP A 181 7.74 -28.64 10.35
C ASP A 181 6.29 -28.18 10.26
N LEU A 182 5.39 -29.05 9.79
CA LEU A 182 3.96 -28.78 9.74
C LEU A 182 3.31 -29.14 11.08
N VAL A 183 2.59 -28.19 11.68
CA VAL A 183 1.80 -28.40 12.91
C VAL A 183 0.36 -27.97 12.72
N VAL A 184 -0.53 -28.40 13.62
CA VAL A 184 -1.92 -27.89 13.64
C VAL A 184 -1.98 -26.48 14.21
N ASP A 185 -3.00 -25.72 13.80
CA ASP A 185 -3.28 -24.42 14.41
C ASP A 185 -3.48 -24.58 15.93
N PRO A 186 -2.99 -23.63 16.76
CA PRO A 186 -3.11 -23.73 18.22
C PRO A 186 -4.52 -23.99 18.77
N VAL A 187 -5.59 -23.64 18.05
CA VAL A 187 -6.96 -23.98 18.50
C VAL A 187 -7.23 -25.49 18.54
N PHE A 188 -6.40 -26.30 17.87
CA PHE A 188 -6.49 -27.76 17.88
C PHE A 188 -5.54 -28.43 18.89
N LEU A 189 -4.64 -27.66 19.53
CA LEU A 189 -3.70 -28.20 20.52
C LEU A 189 -4.40 -28.71 21.79
N LEU A 190 -5.52 -28.10 22.15
CA LEU A 190 -6.33 -28.53 23.27
C LEU A 190 -7.41 -29.50 22.82
N ASP A 191 -7.89 -30.32 23.75
CA ASP A 191 -9.09 -31.10 23.56
C ASP A 191 -10.34 -30.20 23.63
N GLN A 192 -11.49 -30.77 23.27
CA GLN A 192 -12.77 -30.08 23.32
C GLN A 192 -13.18 -29.69 24.76
N ASN A 193 -12.67 -30.38 25.78
CA ASN A 193 -13.05 -30.14 27.17
C ASN A 193 -12.55 -28.79 27.67
N HIS A 194 -11.33 -28.37 27.30
CA HIS A 194 -10.82 -27.04 27.62
C HIS A 194 -11.77 -25.93 27.15
N TYR A 195 -12.25 -26.02 25.90
CA TYR A 195 -13.17 -25.03 25.34
C TYR A 195 -14.58 -25.14 25.95
N SER A 196 -15.01 -26.35 26.30
CA SER A 196 -16.28 -26.57 26.99
C SER A 196 -16.30 -25.97 28.40
N GLN A 197 -15.18 -26.03 29.12
CA GLN A 197 -15.03 -25.39 30.43
C GLN A 197 -15.03 -23.86 30.33
N LEU A 198 -14.44 -23.28 29.28
CA LEU A 198 -14.56 -21.85 29.00
C LEU A 198 -16.01 -21.46 28.66
N ALA A 199 -16.67 -22.23 27.79
CA ALA A 199 -18.07 -22.01 27.42
C ALA A 199 -19.03 -22.10 28.64
N ALA A 200 -18.70 -22.91 29.64
CA ALA A 200 -19.47 -23.01 30.88
C ALA A 200 -19.46 -21.71 31.71
N LYS A 201 -18.51 -20.80 31.46
CA LYS A 201 -18.39 -19.48 32.11
C LYS A 201 -19.08 -18.36 31.33
N ALA A 202 -19.79 -18.68 30.25
CA ALA A 202 -20.52 -17.69 29.46
C ALA A 202 -21.59 -16.98 30.28
N THR A 203 -21.85 -15.72 29.94
CA THR A 203 -22.93 -14.92 30.52
C THR A 203 -24.27 -15.14 29.83
N ILE A 204 -24.27 -15.88 28.71
CA ILE A 204 -25.47 -16.25 27.97
C ILE A 204 -25.88 -17.70 28.22
N SER A 205 -27.18 -17.97 28.12
CA SER A 205 -27.74 -19.32 28.13
C SER A 205 -28.81 -19.46 27.04
N PRO A 206 -28.41 -19.60 25.76
CA PRO A 206 -29.35 -19.66 24.65
C PRO A 206 -30.32 -20.84 24.81
N GLU A 207 -31.61 -20.57 24.73
CA GLU A 207 -32.66 -21.60 24.80
C GLU A 207 -33.05 -22.12 23.40
N GLY A 208 -33.44 -23.40 23.35
CA GLY A 208 -33.96 -24.06 22.14
C GLY A 208 -32.90 -24.52 21.15
N LYS A 209 -33.36 -25.07 20.02
CA LYS A 209 -32.50 -25.40 18.87
C LYS A 209 -32.32 -24.16 18.00
N TYR A 210 -31.09 -23.78 17.70
CA TYR A 210 -30.79 -22.58 16.92
C TYR A 210 -29.60 -22.79 15.98
N MET A 211 -29.55 -21.92 14.96
CA MET A 211 -28.41 -21.74 14.09
C MET A 211 -27.53 -20.59 14.62
N ALA A 212 -26.25 -20.85 14.89
CA ALA A 212 -25.30 -19.80 15.22
C ALA A 212 -24.80 -19.12 13.94
N VAL A 213 -24.83 -17.79 13.91
CA VAL A 213 -24.26 -17.00 12.81
C VAL A 213 -23.12 -16.15 13.34
N PHE A 214 -21.95 -16.26 12.73
CA PHE A 214 -20.80 -15.42 13.05
C PHE A 214 -20.13 -14.91 11.77
N PHE A 215 -20.34 -13.63 11.48
CA PHE A 215 -19.75 -12.95 10.35
C PHE A 215 -18.77 -11.87 10.81
N LEU A 216 -17.53 -11.92 10.30
CA LEU A 216 -16.53 -10.87 10.45
C LEU A 216 -16.90 -9.62 9.66
N ASP A 217 -17.43 -9.82 8.44
CA ASP A 217 -17.90 -8.75 7.57
C ASP A 217 -19.36 -9.03 7.14
N PRO A 218 -20.36 -8.75 7.98
CA PRO A 218 -21.75 -9.08 7.67
C PRO A 218 -22.26 -8.23 6.50
N THR A 219 -23.08 -8.83 5.63
CA THR A 219 -23.75 -8.13 4.51
C THR A 219 -25.19 -8.66 4.34
N PRO A 220 -26.08 -7.91 3.66
CA PRO A 220 -27.43 -8.38 3.33
C PRO A 220 -27.44 -9.70 2.55
N GLU A 221 -26.46 -9.90 1.67
CA GLU A 221 -26.32 -11.11 0.87
C GLU A 221 -25.99 -12.33 1.76
N LYS A 222 -25.03 -12.18 2.69
CA LYS A 222 -24.72 -13.22 3.67
C LYS A 222 -25.89 -13.53 4.60
N LYS A 223 -26.67 -12.52 4.99
CA LYS A 223 -27.92 -12.70 5.72
C LYS A 223 -28.90 -13.54 4.90
N SER A 224 -29.12 -13.20 3.63
CA SER A 224 -30.01 -13.94 2.72
C SER A 224 -29.61 -15.41 2.60
N THR A 225 -28.32 -15.71 2.41
CA THR A 225 -27.80 -17.09 2.40
C THR A 225 -28.03 -17.80 3.73
N ALA A 226 -27.79 -17.12 4.86
CA ALA A 226 -28.07 -17.70 6.18
C ALA A 226 -29.56 -18.02 6.36
N LEU A 227 -30.47 -17.12 5.95
CA LEU A 227 -31.91 -17.37 5.99
C LEU A 227 -32.32 -18.56 5.11
N ALA A 228 -31.77 -18.68 3.90
CA ALA A 228 -32.01 -19.85 3.05
C ALA A 228 -31.56 -21.16 3.72
N ILE A 229 -30.43 -21.15 4.43
CA ILE A 229 -29.95 -22.30 5.20
C ILE A 229 -30.87 -22.57 6.40
N LEU A 230 -31.35 -21.53 7.08
CA LEU A 230 -32.31 -21.66 8.18
C LEU A 230 -33.57 -22.40 7.73
N GLU A 231 -34.17 -21.98 6.61
CA GLU A 231 -35.35 -22.64 6.03
C GLU A 231 -35.07 -24.10 5.68
N LYS A 232 -33.94 -24.37 5.00
CA LYS A 232 -33.58 -25.75 4.60
C LYS A 232 -33.37 -26.68 5.80
N THR A 233 -32.77 -26.17 6.87
CA THR A 233 -32.47 -26.96 8.07
C THR A 233 -33.69 -27.14 8.97
N GLY A 234 -34.77 -26.38 8.76
CA GLY A 234 -35.98 -26.41 9.59
C GLY A 234 -35.76 -25.84 11.00
N LEU A 235 -34.72 -25.02 11.18
CA LEU A 235 -34.47 -24.32 12.44
C LEU A 235 -35.30 -23.04 12.48
N GLU A 236 -35.81 -22.66 13.64
CA GLU A 236 -36.70 -21.50 13.79
C GLU A 236 -36.03 -20.29 14.44
N LYS A 237 -34.76 -20.43 14.85
CA LYS A 237 -34.02 -19.42 15.63
C LYS A 237 -32.60 -19.24 15.13
N ILE A 238 -32.15 -17.99 15.07
CA ILE A 238 -30.78 -17.59 14.79
C ILE A 238 -30.18 -16.94 16.04
N LEU A 239 -28.99 -17.38 16.44
CA LEU A 239 -28.16 -16.68 17.42
C LEU A 239 -27.01 -15.97 16.70
N VAL A 240 -27.06 -14.64 16.65
CA VAL A 240 -26.06 -13.81 15.99
C VAL A 240 -24.95 -13.46 16.96
N ILE A 241 -23.75 -13.90 16.64
CA ILE A 241 -22.52 -13.61 17.36
C ILE A 241 -21.83 -12.44 16.64
N CYS A 242 -21.59 -11.34 17.35
CA CYS A 242 -20.99 -10.13 16.77
C CYS A 242 -19.48 -10.26 16.64
N ASN A 243 -18.89 -9.65 15.60
CA ASN A 243 -17.45 -9.42 15.55
C ASN A 243 -17.08 -8.34 16.61
N PRO A 244 -16.18 -8.63 17.57
CA PRO A 244 -15.84 -7.70 18.65
C PRO A 244 -15.03 -6.48 18.18
N ASP A 245 -14.54 -6.50 16.93
CA ASP A 245 -13.92 -5.36 16.27
C ASP A 245 -14.94 -4.63 15.40
N GLU A 246 -15.66 -3.68 16.01
CA GLU A 246 -16.62 -2.76 15.35
C GLU A 246 -17.78 -3.45 14.58
N GLY A 247 -18.02 -4.75 14.79
CA GLY A 247 -19.04 -5.50 14.03
C GLY A 247 -20.46 -5.47 14.61
N ARG A 248 -20.63 -5.01 15.85
CA ARG A 248 -21.93 -5.03 16.56
C ARG A 248 -22.98 -4.17 15.86
N THR A 249 -22.65 -2.92 15.55
CA THR A 249 -23.58 -2.00 14.87
C THR A 249 -24.04 -2.57 13.53
N ALA A 250 -23.09 -3.10 12.74
CA ALA A 250 -23.39 -3.71 11.45
C ALA A 250 -24.30 -4.95 11.60
N ALA A 251 -24.05 -5.79 12.61
CA ALA A 251 -24.93 -6.93 12.89
C ALA A 251 -26.34 -6.47 13.34
N GLN A 252 -26.44 -5.46 14.20
CA GLN A 252 -27.72 -4.90 14.64
C GLN A 252 -28.54 -4.35 13.47
N GLU A 253 -27.90 -3.63 12.54
CA GLU A 253 -28.57 -3.09 11.35
C GLU A 253 -29.02 -4.20 10.40
N ILE A 254 -28.16 -5.18 10.12
CA ILE A 254 -28.44 -6.25 9.15
C ILE A 254 -29.56 -7.18 9.65
N TRP A 255 -29.61 -7.44 10.95
CA TRP A 255 -30.57 -8.37 11.54
C TRP A 255 -31.82 -7.69 12.14
N ALA A 256 -31.96 -6.37 12.06
CA ALA A 256 -33.04 -5.60 12.68
C ALA A 256 -34.46 -6.03 12.27
N ASP A 257 -34.62 -6.48 11.02
CA ASP A 257 -35.88 -6.89 10.40
C ASP A 257 -36.15 -8.40 10.46
N GLU A 258 -35.27 -9.20 11.09
CA GLU A 258 -35.47 -10.65 11.23
C GLU A 258 -35.89 -11.02 12.67
N PRO A 259 -37.18 -11.29 12.94
CA PRO A 259 -37.68 -11.57 14.28
C PRO A 259 -37.15 -12.88 14.89
N ARG A 260 -36.61 -13.80 14.08
CA ARG A 260 -36.00 -15.05 14.56
C ARG A 260 -34.55 -14.88 15.00
N ALA A 261 -33.95 -13.70 14.79
CA ALA A 261 -32.56 -13.44 15.14
C ALA A 261 -32.42 -12.81 16.53
N GLU A 262 -31.66 -13.48 17.38
CA GLU A 262 -31.24 -13.00 18.70
C GLU A 262 -29.76 -12.60 18.64
N ILE A 263 -29.44 -11.33 18.93
CA ILE A 263 -28.07 -10.83 18.90
C ILE A 263 -27.47 -10.89 20.31
N ILE A 264 -26.30 -11.52 20.46
CA ILE A 264 -25.61 -11.57 21.75
C ILE A 264 -25.24 -10.16 22.23
N GLU A 265 -25.70 -9.79 23.42
CA GLU A 265 -25.55 -8.45 23.98
C GLU A 265 -24.12 -8.08 24.38
N SER A 266 -23.30 -9.06 24.78
CA SER A 266 -21.94 -8.83 25.29
C SER A 266 -20.89 -9.65 24.56
N ASP A 267 -19.84 -8.97 24.14
CA ASP A 267 -18.69 -9.59 23.49
C ASP A 267 -17.82 -10.32 24.52
N SER A 268 -17.69 -11.63 24.40
CA SER A 268 -16.75 -12.43 25.18
C SER A 268 -16.37 -13.73 24.47
N PRO A 269 -15.11 -14.19 24.55
CA PRO A 269 -14.72 -15.51 24.04
C PRO A 269 -15.56 -16.64 24.65
N GLU A 270 -15.96 -16.51 25.92
CA GLU A 270 -16.82 -17.47 26.61
C GLU A 270 -18.21 -17.55 25.94
N ASN A 271 -18.84 -16.41 25.61
CA ASN A 271 -20.11 -16.35 24.89
C ASN A 271 -20.00 -16.87 23.46
N PHE A 272 -18.91 -16.54 22.75
CA PHE A 272 -18.62 -17.08 21.42
C PHE A 272 -18.57 -18.62 21.45
N LEU A 273 -17.80 -19.20 22.38
CA LEU A 273 -17.68 -20.65 22.51
C LEU A 273 -19.02 -21.29 22.89
N ARG A 274 -19.81 -20.66 23.77
CA ARG A 274 -21.12 -21.16 24.18
C ARG A 274 -22.12 -21.18 23.02
N GLY A 275 -22.18 -20.10 22.24
CA GLY A 275 -23.03 -19.99 21.07
C GLY A 275 -22.71 -21.05 20.00
N TYR A 276 -21.44 -21.41 19.83
CA TYR A 276 -21.06 -22.53 18.95
C TYR A 276 -21.40 -23.88 19.56
N LYS A 277 -20.94 -24.15 20.79
CA LYS A 277 -21.07 -25.45 21.46
C LYS A 277 -22.51 -25.93 21.60
N ASP A 278 -23.46 -25.03 21.81
CA ASP A 278 -24.86 -25.42 22.04
C ASP A 278 -25.73 -25.29 20.76
N SER A 279 -25.16 -24.82 19.64
CA SER A 279 -25.88 -24.70 18.37
C SER A 279 -26.25 -26.06 17.75
N SER A 280 -27.27 -26.04 16.89
CA SER A 280 -27.65 -27.16 16.01
C SER A 280 -27.03 -27.04 14.61
N TYR A 281 -26.70 -25.82 14.17
CA TYR A 281 -26.02 -25.55 12.92
C TYR A 281 -25.21 -24.25 13.02
N VAL A 282 -24.13 -24.09 12.24
CA VAL A 282 -23.32 -22.88 12.20
C VAL A 282 -23.19 -22.34 10.77
N VAL A 283 -23.36 -21.02 10.60
CA VAL A 283 -23.00 -20.31 9.37
C VAL A 283 -21.97 -19.23 9.70
N THR A 284 -20.82 -19.27 9.03
CA THR A 284 -19.72 -18.35 9.34
C THR A 284 -18.88 -17.98 8.12
N ASP A 285 -18.30 -16.78 8.13
CA ASP A 285 -17.27 -16.36 7.18
C ASP A 285 -15.87 -16.26 7.83
N SER A 286 -15.72 -16.84 9.03
CA SER A 286 -14.50 -16.82 9.82
C SER A 286 -13.76 -18.14 9.74
N PHE A 287 -12.44 -18.06 9.55
CA PHE A 287 -11.56 -19.24 9.60
C PHE A 287 -11.65 -19.94 10.96
N HIS A 288 -11.54 -19.17 12.05
CA HIS A 288 -11.64 -19.74 13.40
C HIS A 288 -13.09 -20.11 13.74
N GLY A 289 -14.08 -19.40 13.20
CA GLY A 289 -15.48 -19.87 13.27
C GLY A 289 -15.60 -21.28 12.70
N THR A 290 -15.07 -21.50 11.49
CA THR A 290 -15.04 -22.82 10.85
C THR A 290 -14.30 -23.85 11.71
N ALA A 291 -13.13 -23.50 12.25
CA ALA A 291 -12.37 -24.40 13.14
C ALA A 291 -13.18 -24.79 14.39
N PHE A 292 -13.86 -23.84 15.04
CA PHE A 292 -14.68 -24.12 16.23
C PHE A 292 -15.96 -24.90 15.93
N SER A 293 -16.55 -24.76 14.74
CA SER A 293 -17.61 -25.68 14.29
C SER A 293 -17.12 -27.12 14.28
N VAL A 294 -15.89 -27.37 13.82
CA VAL A 294 -15.31 -28.71 13.78
C VAL A 294 -14.89 -29.18 15.17
N ILE A 295 -14.30 -28.32 16.02
CA ILE A 295 -13.93 -28.67 17.40
C ILE A 295 -15.15 -29.12 18.20
N PHE A 296 -16.30 -28.47 18.03
CA PHE A 296 -17.55 -28.83 18.70
C PHE A 296 -18.41 -29.83 17.92
N GLU A 297 -17.93 -30.32 16.78
CA GLU A 297 -18.63 -31.24 15.87
C GLU A 297 -20.05 -30.77 15.53
N LYS A 298 -20.17 -29.50 15.15
CA LYS A 298 -21.43 -28.86 14.78
C LYS A 298 -21.60 -28.81 13.28
N PRO A 299 -22.76 -29.25 12.75
CA PRO A 299 -23.09 -29.06 11.35
C PRO A 299 -22.89 -27.61 10.92
N PHE A 300 -22.23 -27.38 9.77
CA PHE A 300 -21.85 -26.02 9.39
C PHE A 300 -21.75 -25.77 7.89
N SER A 301 -21.87 -24.49 7.53
CA SER A 301 -21.55 -23.92 6.22
C SER A 301 -20.61 -22.72 6.37
N SER A 302 -19.58 -22.67 5.54
CA SER A 302 -18.58 -21.61 5.52
C SER A 302 -18.68 -20.76 4.25
N ILE A 303 -18.76 -19.44 4.42
CA ILE A 303 -18.64 -18.46 3.34
C ILE A 303 -17.18 -18.02 3.26
N TYR A 304 -16.49 -18.33 2.17
CA TYR A 304 -15.07 -17.97 2.06
C TYR A 304 -14.91 -16.45 1.94
N ASN A 305 -14.36 -15.82 2.97
CA ASN A 305 -14.16 -14.38 2.99
C ASN A 305 -12.98 -13.99 2.07
N ASN A 306 -13.29 -13.58 0.84
CA ASN A 306 -12.30 -13.22 -0.18
C ASN A 306 -11.42 -12.04 0.26
N LYS A 307 -12.00 -11.04 0.95
CA LYS A 307 -11.26 -9.87 1.46
C LYS A 307 -10.21 -10.26 2.50
N ARG A 308 -10.50 -11.29 3.31
CA ARG A 308 -9.62 -11.79 4.38
C ARG A 308 -8.79 -13.02 3.95
N GLY A 309 -8.91 -13.43 2.69
CA GLY A 309 -8.16 -14.53 2.07
C GLY A 309 -8.93 -15.85 2.09
N ALA A 310 -9.35 -16.33 0.92
CA ALA A 310 -10.12 -17.57 0.77
C ALA A 310 -9.27 -18.85 0.88
N ASP A 311 -8.00 -18.80 0.47
CA ASP A 311 -7.11 -19.97 0.43
C ASP A 311 -6.95 -20.66 1.79
N ARG A 312 -7.03 -19.91 2.90
CA ARG A 312 -6.95 -20.48 4.25
C ARG A 312 -8.10 -21.43 4.55
N PHE A 313 -9.31 -21.15 4.07
CA PHE A 313 -10.46 -22.03 4.25
C PHE A 313 -10.30 -23.31 3.45
N LYS A 314 -9.91 -23.17 2.17
CA LYS A 314 -9.68 -24.31 1.28
C LYS A 314 -8.65 -25.28 1.84
N ASN A 315 -7.54 -24.75 2.35
CA ASN A 315 -6.49 -25.58 2.97
C ASN A 315 -6.99 -26.29 4.23
N LEU A 316 -7.67 -25.58 5.14
CA LEU A 316 -8.21 -26.17 6.37
C LEU A 316 -9.24 -27.26 6.08
N LEU A 317 -10.24 -26.97 5.25
CA LEU A 317 -11.31 -27.91 4.94
C LEU A 317 -10.81 -29.11 4.12
N SER A 318 -9.79 -28.92 3.28
CA SER A 318 -9.10 -30.03 2.61
C SER A 318 -8.42 -30.95 3.65
N SER A 319 -7.66 -30.38 4.59
CA SER A 319 -6.98 -31.16 5.64
C SER A 319 -7.95 -31.89 6.58
N LEU A 320 -9.09 -31.26 6.88
CA LEU A 320 -10.14 -31.86 7.72
C LEU A 320 -11.01 -32.90 6.97
N GLY A 321 -10.77 -33.11 5.67
CA GLY A 321 -11.48 -34.12 4.86
C GLY A 321 -12.85 -33.68 4.34
N PHE A 322 -13.18 -32.40 4.44
CA PHE A 322 -14.43 -31.82 3.92
C PHE A 322 -14.32 -31.30 2.48
N GLY A 323 -13.12 -30.89 2.04
CA GLY A 323 -12.94 -30.25 0.73
C GLY A 323 -13.85 -29.02 0.57
N ASP A 324 -14.49 -28.88 -0.59
CA ASP A 324 -15.44 -27.79 -0.85
C ASP A 324 -16.88 -28.11 -0.42
N THR A 325 -17.15 -29.28 0.18
CA THR A 325 -18.53 -29.68 0.55
C THR A 325 -19.17 -28.74 1.56
N ARG A 326 -18.39 -28.06 2.41
CA ARG A 326 -18.91 -27.15 3.43
C ARG A 326 -18.99 -25.69 2.96
N ARG A 327 -18.65 -25.43 1.70
CA ARG A 327 -18.64 -24.08 1.14
C ARG A 327 -20.03 -23.70 0.63
N VAL A 328 -20.47 -22.49 0.99
CA VAL A 328 -21.60 -21.79 0.38
C VAL A 328 -21.13 -20.40 -0.06
N TYR A 329 -21.85 -19.77 -1.00
CA TYR A 329 -21.55 -18.45 -1.51
C TYR A 329 -22.55 -17.43 -0.96
N GLU A 330 -22.10 -16.20 -0.73
CA GLU A 330 -22.99 -15.08 -0.39
C GLU A 330 -24.01 -14.78 -1.50
N SER A 331 -23.77 -15.24 -2.72
CA SER A 331 -24.70 -15.15 -3.86
C SER A 331 -25.68 -16.32 -3.97
N ASP A 332 -25.59 -17.34 -3.12
CA ASP A 332 -26.48 -18.51 -3.20
C ASP A 332 -27.91 -18.11 -2.80
N THR A 333 -28.87 -18.40 -3.69
CA THR A 333 -30.31 -18.19 -3.50
C THR A 333 -30.95 -19.33 -2.72
N ALA A 334 -32.20 -19.15 -2.27
CA ALA A 334 -32.99 -20.19 -1.62
C ALA A 334 -33.08 -21.48 -2.46
N GLU A 335 -33.24 -21.37 -3.78
CA GLU A 335 -33.27 -22.52 -4.68
C GLU A 335 -31.93 -23.26 -4.70
N THR A 336 -30.82 -22.54 -4.80
CA THR A 336 -29.48 -23.15 -4.84
C THR A 336 -29.12 -23.82 -3.51
N ILE A 337 -29.49 -23.20 -2.37
CA ILE A 337 -29.30 -23.80 -1.05
C ILE A 337 -30.18 -25.03 -0.89
N ASN A 338 -31.46 -24.96 -1.28
CA ASN A 338 -32.38 -26.10 -1.26
C ASN A 338 -31.86 -27.28 -2.10
N ALA A 339 -31.27 -27.03 -3.27
CA ALA A 339 -30.68 -28.07 -4.12
C ALA A 339 -29.31 -28.60 -3.63
N ASN A 340 -28.63 -27.91 -2.70
CA ASN A 340 -27.30 -28.31 -2.24
C ASN A 340 -27.37 -29.33 -1.10
N ASP A 341 -27.28 -30.63 -1.41
CA ASP A 341 -27.31 -31.73 -0.42
C ASP A 341 -26.27 -31.62 0.69
N ASN A 342 -25.21 -30.82 0.49
CA ASN A 342 -24.22 -30.61 1.52
C ASN A 342 -24.73 -29.75 2.68
N VAL A 343 -25.76 -28.92 2.50
CA VAL A 343 -26.38 -28.20 3.61
C VAL A 343 -27.28 -29.18 4.38
N SER A 344 -26.70 -29.85 5.37
CA SER A 344 -27.32 -30.94 6.13
C SER A 344 -26.98 -30.88 7.62
N LEU A 345 -27.92 -31.29 8.47
CA LEU A 345 -27.71 -31.50 9.91
C LEU A 345 -26.92 -32.77 10.23
N ASP A 346 -26.80 -33.70 9.27
CA ASP A 346 -26.02 -34.92 9.38
C ASP A 346 -24.67 -34.73 8.66
N ILE A 347 -23.59 -34.67 9.44
CA ILE A 347 -22.21 -34.52 8.95
C ILE A 347 -21.33 -35.56 9.63
N ASP A 348 -20.56 -36.31 8.84
CA ASP A 348 -19.50 -37.18 9.36
C ASP A 348 -18.23 -36.38 9.68
N PHE A 349 -17.92 -36.27 10.97
CA PHE A 349 -16.70 -35.64 11.49
C PHE A 349 -15.51 -36.61 11.65
N THR A 350 -15.64 -37.89 11.30
CA THR A 350 -14.63 -38.92 11.60
C THR A 350 -13.25 -38.58 11.03
N LYS A 351 -13.18 -38.15 9.76
CA LYS A 351 -11.90 -37.73 9.14
C LYS A 351 -11.31 -36.50 9.83
N ALA A 352 -12.15 -35.51 10.13
CA ALA A 352 -11.73 -34.29 10.80
C ALA A 352 -11.21 -34.57 12.21
N ARG A 353 -11.90 -35.42 12.97
CA ARG A 353 -11.50 -35.87 14.31
C ARG A 353 -10.15 -36.58 14.26
N ASN A 354 -9.97 -37.54 13.35
CA ASN A 354 -8.71 -38.26 13.20
C ASN A 354 -7.55 -37.31 12.81
N TYR A 355 -7.79 -36.33 11.93
CA TYR A 355 -6.80 -35.31 11.60
C TYR A 355 -6.42 -34.47 12.82
N ILE A 356 -7.41 -33.99 13.56
CA ILE A 356 -7.21 -33.14 14.75
C ILE A 356 -6.48 -33.91 15.85
N GLU A 357 -6.88 -35.15 16.17
CA GLU A 357 -6.28 -35.94 17.24
C GLU A 357 -4.84 -36.34 16.93
N ASN A 358 -4.57 -36.84 15.72
CA ASN A 358 -3.21 -37.18 15.31
C ASN A 358 -2.34 -35.93 15.22
N GLY A 359 -2.85 -34.87 14.58
CA GLY A 359 -2.13 -33.61 14.45
C GLY A 359 -1.87 -32.94 15.79
N ARG A 360 -2.80 -32.99 16.74
CA ARG A 360 -2.61 -32.55 18.13
C ARG A 360 -1.47 -33.31 18.78
N LYS A 361 -1.50 -34.64 18.73
CA LYS A 361 -0.46 -35.50 19.31
C LYS A 361 0.93 -35.14 18.76
N THR A 362 1.09 -35.14 17.44
CA THR A 362 2.39 -34.85 16.81
C THR A 362 2.85 -33.42 17.07
N SER A 363 1.92 -32.45 17.11
CA SER A 363 2.27 -31.05 17.37
C SER A 363 2.66 -30.79 18.83
N LEU A 364 2.05 -31.51 19.79
CA LEU A 364 2.45 -31.46 21.20
C LEU A 364 3.79 -32.14 21.43
N GLU A 365 4.06 -33.28 20.78
CA GLU A 365 5.37 -33.93 20.77
C GLU A 365 6.45 -32.99 20.21
N TRP A 366 6.17 -32.35 19.08
CA TRP A 366 7.04 -31.35 18.48
C TRP A 366 7.28 -30.15 19.40
N LEU A 367 6.21 -29.57 19.98
CA LEU A 367 6.29 -28.41 20.86
C LEU A 367 7.10 -28.75 22.12
N ASN A 368 6.89 -29.91 22.72
CA ASN A 368 7.64 -30.34 23.89
C ASN A 368 9.14 -30.47 23.59
N ALA A 369 9.52 -31.05 22.45
CA ALA A 369 10.91 -31.17 22.02
C ALA A 369 11.53 -29.80 21.69
N ALA A 370 10.78 -28.91 21.02
CA ALA A 370 11.23 -27.56 20.69
C ALA A 370 11.50 -26.72 21.95
N LEU A 371 10.70 -26.90 23.01
CA LEU A 371 10.83 -26.19 24.28
C LEU A 371 11.75 -26.87 25.31
N ASP A 372 12.31 -28.04 25.01
CA ASP A 372 13.23 -28.73 25.93
C ASP A 372 14.65 -28.12 25.84
N PRO A 373 15.16 -27.46 26.89
CA PRO A 373 16.49 -26.84 26.85
C PRO A 373 17.64 -27.83 26.63
N ALA A 374 17.45 -29.13 26.91
CA ALA A 374 18.47 -30.16 26.68
C ALA A 374 18.59 -30.54 25.20
N VAL A 375 17.55 -30.33 24.40
CA VAL A 375 17.55 -30.61 22.96
C VAL A 375 18.28 -29.50 22.22
N LYS A 376 19.39 -29.82 21.56
CA LYS A 376 20.10 -28.91 20.66
C LYS A 376 19.66 -29.17 19.22
N SER A 377 18.99 -28.19 18.62
CA SER A 377 18.59 -28.22 17.21
C SER A 377 18.78 -26.84 16.59
N SER A 378 18.81 -26.78 15.26
CA SER A 378 18.83 -25.54 14.50
C SER A 378 17.93 -25.66 13.29
N ALA A 379 17.19 -24.60 13.02
CA ALA A 379 16.41 -24.45 11.80
C ALA A 379 17.30 -24.13 10.59
N ALA A 380 18.59 -23.78 10.74
CA ALA A 380 19.44 -23.46 9.59
C ALA A 380 19.60 -24.66 8.64
N LEU A 381 19.46 -24.40 7.33
CA LEU A 381 19.86 -25.33 6.26
C LEU A 381 21.26 -24.97 5.76
N GLU A 382 22.05 -25.97 5.34
CA GLU A 382 23.34 -25.73 4.66
C GLU A 382 23.15 -24.94 3.34
N ILE A 383 22.00 -25.10 2.69
CA ILE A 383 21.56 -24.29 1.52
C ILE A 383 21.37 -22.81 1.91
N GLY A 384 21.09 -22.50 3.18
CA GLY A 384 21.05 -21.12 3.68
C GLY A 384 22.39 -20.40 3.52
N LYS A 385 23.51 -21.16 3.55
CA LYS A 385 24.83 -20.66 3.19
C LYS A 385 24.91 -20.36 1.70
N ALA A 386 24.35 -21.22 0.84
CA ALA A 386 24.27 -21.00 -0.61
C ALA A 386 23.34 -19.86 -1.05
N VAL A 387 22.29 -19.50 -0.30
CA VAL A 387 21.44 -18.32 -0.60
C VAL A 387 22.12 -17.02 -0.16
N ILE A 388 22.87 -17.06 0.94
CA ILE A 388 23.75 -15.97 1.39
C ILE A 388 24.97 -15.84 0.44
N ASP A 389 25.48 -16.97 -0.06
CA ASP A 389 26.55 -17.05 -1.04
C ASP A 389 26.04 -16.67 -2.43
N ALA A 390 24.79 -16.97 -2.82
CA ALA A 390 24.20 -16.52 -4.09
C ALA A 390 23.92 -15.00 -4.08
N ALA A 391 23.60 -14.44 -2.91
CA ALA A 391 23.58 -12.99 -2.71
C ALA A 391 24.99 -12.36 -2.77
N SER A 392 26.07 -13.17 -2.71
CA SER A 392 27.47 -12.71 -2.74
C SER A 392 28.37 -13.30 -3.84
N ALA A 393 27.87 -14.19 -4.71
CA ALA A 393 28.68 -14.91 -5.69
C ALA A 393 28.90 -14.13 -6.99
N SER A 394 30.05 -14.42 -7.62
CA SER A 394 30.63 -13.79 -8.80
C SER A 394 29.81 -13.99 -10.09
N VAL A 395 29.84 -12.96 -10.93
CA VAL A 395 29.27 -12.89 -12.29
C VAL A 395 29.78 -14.06 -13.16
N GLN A 396 28.93 -15.02 -13.51
CA GLN A 396 29.21 -15.99 -14.56
C GLN A 396 28.74 -15.45 -15.91
N SER A 397 29.64 -15.45 -16.90
CA SER A 397 29.36 -15.13 -18.30
C SER A 397 29.56 -16.39 -19.15
N HIS A 398 28.64 -16.66 -20.06
CA HIS A 398 28.68 -17.82 -20.94
C HIS A 398 28.56 -17.39 -22.40
N THR A 399 29.44 -17.87 -23.26
CA THR A 399 29.43 -17.62 -24.71
C THR A 399 28.81 -18.82 -25.43
N LEU A 400 27.88 -18.57 -26.37
CA LEU A 400 27.14 -19.60 -27.09
C LEU A 400 27.95 -20.18 -28.26
N ASP A 401 27.71 -21.45 -28.58
CA ASP A 401 28.36 -22.18 -29.69
C ASP A 401 27.88 -21.80 -31.11
N LEU A 402 26.99 -20.78 -31.20
CA LEU A 402 26.38 -20.23 -32.42
C LEU A 402 25.83 -21.30 -33.37
N ASP A 403 25.17 -22.33 -32.84
CA ASP A 403 24.51 -23.35 -33.66
C ASP A 403 23.08 -22.92 -33.99
N PHE A 404 22.92 -22.29 -35.16
CA PHE A 404 21.65 -21.71 -35.55
C PHE A 404 20.76 -22.71 -36.28
N SER A 405 19.47 -22.69 -35.92
CA SER A 405 18.38 -23.38 -36.59
C SER A 405 17.37 -22.37 -37.13
N ALA A 406 16.69 -22.68 -38.23
CA ALA A 406 15.63 -21.85 -38.78
C ALA A 406 14.36 -22.67 -39.04
N ASN A 407 13.20 -22.01 -38.98
CA ASN A 407 11.91 -22.65 -39.31
C ASN A 407 11.53 -22.52 -40.80
N SER A 408 12.42 -21.99 -41.64
CA SER A 408 12.15 -21.74 -43.06
C SER A 408 13.45 -21.64 -43.86
N ASP A 409 13.41 -22.17 -45.07
CA ASP A 409 14.52 -22.16 -46.04
C ASP A 409 14.88 -20.76 -46.56
N ILE A 410 14.14 -19.73 -46.17
CA ILE A 410 14.51 -18.34 -46.47
C ILE A 410 15.83 -17.94 -45.78
N TRP A 411 16.16 -18.58 -44.66
CA TRP A 411 17.41 -18.37 -43.95
C TRP A 411 18.46 -19.32 -44.48
N ALA A 412 19.52 -18.79 -45.09
CA ALA A 412 20.73 -19.54 -45.36
C ALA A 412 21.74 -19.32 -44.22
N ILE A 413 22.17 -20.41 -43.58
CA ILE A 413 23.08 -20.42 -42.43
C ILE A 413 24.41 -21.01 -42.90
N THR A 414 25.49 -20.22 -42.89
CA THR A 414 26.83 -20.67 -43.30
C THR A 414 27.83 -20.45 -42.16
N LYS A 415 28.39 -21.55 -41.63
CA LYS A 415 29.40 -21.50 -40.57
C LYS A 415 30.79 -21.23 -41.17
N GLY A 416 31.45 -20.16 -40.76
CA GLY A 416 32.79 -19.75 -41.19
C GLY A 416 33.81 -19.79 -40.05
N LYS A 417 35.08 -19.46 -40.36
CA LYS A 417 36.17 -19.42 -39.35
C LYS A 417 36.00 -18.33 -38.30
N ASP A 418 35.34 -17.23 -38.67
CA ASP A 418 35.19 -16.04 -37.82
C ASP A 418 33.74 -15.84 -37.35
N GLY A 419 32.86 -16.84 -37.42
CA GLY A 419 31.46 -16.74 -36.98
C GLY A 419 30.46 -17.38 -37.94
N VAL A 420 29.17 -17.08 -37.77
CA VAL A 420 28.06 -17.62 -38.57
C VAL A 420 27.43 -16.53 -39.43
N SER A 421 27.36 -16.80 -40.74
CA SER A 421 26.65 -15.94 -41.68
C SER A 421 25.20 -16.35 -41.79
N LEU A 422 24.29 -15.42 -41.50
CA LEU A 422 22.85 -15.58 -41.64
C LEU A 422 22.38 -14.70 -42.80
N THR A 423 21.90 -15.29 -43.89
CA THR A 423 21.38 -14.55 -45.05
C THR A 423 19.89 -14.80 -45.23
N VAL A 424 19.12 -13.76 -45.54
CA VAL A 424 17.67 -13.81 -45.81
C VAL A 424 17.43 -13.73 -47.31
N GLY A 425 16.75 -14.73 -47.85
CA GLY A 425 16.35 -14.82 -49.25
C GLY A 425 15.34 -13.74 -49.68
N LYS A 426 15.21 -13.54 -50.99
CA LYS A 426 14.30 -12.56 -51.58
C LYS A 426 12.87 -13.10 -51.58
N ASP A 427 12.09 -12.74 -50.55
CA ASP A 427 10.67 -13.08 -50.45
C ASP A 427 9.82 -11.84 -50.10
N LYS A 428 8.56 -11.82 -50.54
CA LYS A 428 7.57 -10.79 -50.20
C LYS A 428 6.90 -11.06 -48.85
N ASP A 429 6.89 -12.31 -48.37
CA ASP A 429 6.33 -12.66 -47.06
C ASP A 429 7.44 -13.11 -46.09
N LEU A 430 7.83 -12.22 -45.18
CA LEU A 430 8.89 -12.44 -44.18
C LEU A 430 8.32 -12.71 -42.78
N ARG A 431 6.99 -12.69 -42.60
CA ARG A 431 6.37 -12.76 -41.27
C ARG A 431 6.39 -14.21 -40.77
N GLY A 432 6.76 -14.40 -39.50
CA GLY A 432 6.81 -15.73 -38.87
C GLY A 432 8.02 -16.59 -39.25
N LYS A 433 8.95 -16.08 -40.08
CA LYS A 433 10.18 -16.76 -40.46
C LYS A 433 11.30 -16.36 -39.50
N HIS A 434 11.83 -17.32 -38.76
CA HIS A 434 12.72 -17.10 -37.62
C HIS A 434 13.97 -17.96 -37.71
N VAL A 435 15.05 -17.44 -37.13
CA VAL A 435 16.31 -18.15 -36.90
C VAL A 435 16.69 -18.00 -35.43
N TRP A 436 17.22 -19.04 -34.80
CA TRP A 436 17.55 -19.04 -33.38
C TRP A 436 18.73 -19.93 -33.05
N THR A 437 19.36 -19.70 -31.91
CA THR A 437 20.40 -20.56 -31.31
C THR A 437 20.01 -20.86 -29.85
N ASP A 438 20.40 -22.02 -29.35
CA ASP A 438 20.09 -22.45 -27.98
C ASP A 438 20.98 -21.73 -26.95
N LEU A 439 20.40 -21.45 -25.78
CA LEU A 439 21.13 -21.11 -24.57
C LEU A 439 21.62 -22.39 -23.91
N PRO A 440 22.76 -22.35 -23.17
CA PRO A 440 23.29 -23.53 -22.49
C PRO A 440 22.31 -24.16 -21.51
N GLU A 441 21.49 -23.34 -20.86
CA GLU A 441 20.45 -23.75 -19.92
C GLU A 441 19.22 -22.82 -20.05
N PRO A 442 18.00 -23.32 -19.73
CA PRO A 442 16.82 -22.47 -19.64
C PRO A 442 16.97 -21.36 -18.59
N LEU A 443 16.52 -20.16 -18.94
CA LEU A 443 16.62 -19.00 -18.06
C LEU A 443 15.71 -19.13 -16.84
N THR A 444 16.25 -18.76 -15.68
CA THR A 444 15.53 -18.78 -14.40
C THR A 444 14.64 -17.54 -14.25
N PRO A 445 13.32 -17.69 -14.01
CA PRO A 445 12.42 -16.57 -13.74
C PRO A 445 12.91 -15.70 -12.57
N GLY A 446 12.77 -14.38 -12.70
CA GLY A 446 13.21 -13.40 -11.70
C GLY A 446 14.70 -13.05 -11.74
N SER A 447 15.52 -13.77 -12.51
CA SER A 447 16.92 -13.37 -12.73
C SER A 447 17.02 -12.18 -13.69
N ARG A 448 18.05 -11.33 -13.51
CA ARG A 448 18.43 -10.32 -14.52
C ARG A 448 19.64 -10.81 -15.29
N LYS A 449 19.57 -10.72 -16.61
CA LYS A 449 20.61 -11.15 -17.53
C LYS A 449 21.01 -9.99 -18.44
N ARG A 450 22.25 -10.01 -18.90
CA ARG A 450 22.73 -9.20 -20.03
C ARG A 450 23.07 -10.12 -21.17
N LEU A 451 22.47 -9.91 -22.34
CA LEU A 451 22.81 -10.59 -23.58
C LEU A 451 23.64 -9.64 -24.45
N LYS A 452 24.82 -10.06 -24.85
CA LYS A 452 25.71 -9.35 -25.77
C LYS A 452 25.72 -10.07 -27.10
N ILE A 453 25.60 -9.34 -28.20
CA ILE A 453 25.68 -9.85 -29.57
C ILE A 453 26.74 -9.04 -30.32
N GLN A 454 27.80 -9.70 -30.77
CA GLN A 454 28.78 -9.13 -31.69
C GLN A 454 28.47 -9.60 -33.11
N TRP A 455 28.14 -8.66 -34.00
CA TRP A 455 27.62 -8.97 -35.32
C TRP A 455 27.75 -7.80 -36.30
N ALA A 456 27.61 -8.09 -37.59
CA ALA A 456 27.50 -7.12 -38.66
C ALA A 456 26.16 -7.32 -39.40
N PRO A 457 25.06 -6.73 -38.89
CA PRO A 457 23.73 -6.87 -39.50
C PRO A 457 23.62 -5.99 -40.74
N THR A 458 23.15 -6.54 -41.87
CA THR A 458 22.88 -5.84 -43.12
C THR A 458 21.38 -5.81 -43.40
N THR A 459 20.77 -4.62 -43.35
CA THR A 459 19.33 -4.43 -43.58
C THR A 459 19.00 -2.98 -43.98
N LYS A 460 17.84 -2.78 -44.62
CA LYS A 460 17.22 -1.46 -44.86
C LYS A 460 16.25 -1.04 -43.77
N THR A 461 15.92 -1.91 -42.82
CA THR A 461 15.09 -1.53 -41.68
C THR A 461 15.90 -0.64 -40.74
N LYS A 462 15.22 0.27 -40.03
CA LYS A 462 15.89 1.13 -39.04
C LYS A 462 16.32 0.36 -37.78
N SER A 463 15.84 -0.88 -37.61
CA SER A 463 16.11 -1.64 -36.40
C SER A 463 15.78 -3.13 -36.49
N ILE A 464 16.40 -3.90 -35.60
CA ILE A 464 16.20 -5.34 -35.46
C ILE A 464 15.81 -5.66 -34.02
N ASN A 465 14.69 -6.37 -33.83
CA ASN A 465 14.31 -6.85 -32.50
C ASN A 465 15.04 -8.15 -32.18
N VAL A 466 15.52 -8.25 -30.95
CA VAL A 466 16.12 -9.46 -30.40
C VAL A 466 15.13 -10.11 -29.46
N HIS A 467 14.92 -11.42 -29.63
CA HIS A 467 13.91 -12.16 -28.90
C HIS A 467 14.51 -13.30 -28.07
N LEU A 468 13.80 -13.67 -27.00
CA LEU A 468 13.94 -14.96 -26.35
C LEU A 468 12.73 -15.84 -26.66
N ARG A 469 12.96 -17.11 -26.95
CA ARG A 469 11.92 -18.08 -27.30
C ARG A 469 11.87 -19.23 -26.30
N ASN A 470 10.64 -19.67 -25.98
CA ASN A 470 10.36 -20.92 -25.31
C ASN A 470 10.04 -21.98 -26.39
N PRO A 471 10.90 -23.01 -26.58
CA PRO A 471 10.72 -23.97 -27.66
C PRO A 471 9.53 -24.90 -27.46
N GLN A 472 9.08 -25.13 -26.21
CA GLN A 472 7.95 -26.02 -25.90
C GLN A 472 6.60 -25.35 -26.18
N SER A 473 6.44 -24.08 -25.81
CA SER A 473 5.19 -23.33 -26.05
C SER A 473 5.16 -22.60 -27.40
N GLY A 474 6.34 -22.37 -28.01
CA GLY A 474 6.49 -21.54 -29.20
C GLY A 474 6.35 -20.03 -28.93
N THR A 475 6.14 -19.62 -27.68
CA THR A 475 6.03 -18.20 -27.30
C THR A 475 7.40 -17.54 -27.32
N PHE A 476 7.45 -16.24 -27.63
CA PHE A 476 8.67 -15.46 -27.62
C PHE A 476 8.44 -14.04 -27.11
N LYS A 477 9.48 -13.46 -26.49
CA LYS A 477 9.49 -12.10 -25.92
C LYS A 477 10.59 -11.26 -26.53
N VAL A 478 10.30 -10.02 -26.87
CA VAL A 478 11.33 -9.04 -27.26
C VAL A 478 12.10 -8.63 -26.01
N ILE A 479 13.42 -8.75 -26.04
CA ILE A 479 14.31 -8.33 -24.93
C ILE A 479 15.04 -7.02 -25.21
N GLY A 480 15.04 -6.58 -26.47
CA GLY A 480 15.67 -5.33 -26.86
C GLY A 480 15.64 -5.11 -28.36
N LYS A 481 16.10 -3.94 -28.78
CA LYS A 481 16.06 -3.46 -30.16
C LYS A 481 17.43 -2.89 -30.54
N ALA A 482 18.06 -3.47 -31.56
CA ALA A 482 19.29 -2.93 -32.13
C ALA A 482 18.94 -1.89 -33.20
N GLU A 483 19.34 -0.64 -33.00
CA GLU A 483 19.17 0.43 -34.01
C GLU A 483 20.22 0.29 -35.12
N VAL A 484 19.78 0.31 -36.38
CA VAL A 484 20.62 0.11 -37.56
C VAL A 484 20.55 1.36 -38.43
N ALA A 485 21.70 1.98 -38.70
CA ALA A 485 21.80 3.12 -39.63
C ALA A 485 21.49 2.65 -41.06
N GLU A 486 20.91 3.53 -41.89
CA GLU A 486 20.50 3.20 -43.26
C GLU A 486 21.71 2.68 -44.06
N THR A 487 21.81 1.35 -44.19
CA THR A 487 22.94 0.55 -44.72
C THR A 487 24.20 0.48 -43.84
N SER A 488 24.28 -0.48 -42.91
CA SER A 488 25.60 -0.95 -42.46
C SER A 488 25.72 -2.46 -42.59
N GLY A 489 26.92 -2.93 -42.89
CA GLY A 489 27.41 -4.30 -42.74
C GLY A 489 28.68 -4.28 -41.89
N SER A 490 28.74 -3.31 -40.97
CA SER A 490 29.89 -3.01 -40.13
C SER A 490 29.78 -3.79 -38.83
N LEU A 491 30.89 -4.39 -38.41
CA LEU A 491 30.98 -5.11 -37.15
C LEU A 491 30.66 -4.17 -35.97
N ARG A 492 29.72 -4.58 -35.12
CA ARG A 492 29.29 -3.86 -33.92
C ARG A 492 28.98 -4.84 -32.80
N THR A 493 28.84 -4.30 -31.60
CA THR A 493 28.39 -5.03 -30.42
C THR A 493 27.14 -4.36 -29.87
N ASP A 494 26.08 -5.13 -29.67
CA ASP A 494 24.85 -4.67 -29.03
C ASP A 494 24.62 -5.46 -27.73
N GLU A 495 24.28 -4.76 -26.65
CA GLU A 495 24.01 -5.34 -25.33
C GLU A 495 22.57 -5.08 -24.91
N PHE A 496 21.92 -6.10 -24.36
CA PHE A 496 20.53 -6.07 -23.94
C PHE A 496 20.43 -6.57 -22.49
N GLU A 497 20.06 -5.69 -21.57
CA GLU A 497 19.75 -6.08 -20.19
C GLU A 497 18.25 -6.29 -20.03
N PHE A 498 17.87 -7.42 -19.43
CA PHE A 498 16.46 -7.75 -19.22
C PHE A 498 16.25 -8.61 -17.98
N SER A 499 15.03 -8.58 -17.45
CA SER A 499 14.56 -9.49 -16.40
C SER A 499 13.82 -10.66 -17.03
N VAL A 500 14.09 -11.87 -16.55
CA VAL A 500 13.44 -13.09 -17.04
C VAL A 500 12.04 -13.19 -16.41
N ALA A 501 11.00 -12.93 -17.20
CA ALA A 501 9.63 -12.85 -16.70
C ALA A 501 8.92 -14.21 -16.57
N GLU A 502 9.36 -15.23 -17.29
CA GLU A 502 8.68 -16.52 -17.38
C GLU A 502 9.67 -17.68 -17.57
N ALA A 503 9.28 -18.88 -17.16
CA ALA A 503 10.13 -20.07 -17.20
C ALA A 503 10.21 -20.66 -18.62
N GLY A 504 11.31 -21.36 -18.92
CA GLY A 504 11.47 -22.13 -20.16
C GLY A 504 11.97 -21.33 -21.37
N LEU A 505 12.22 -20.03 -21.22
CA LEU A 505 12.97 -19.25 -22.22
C LEU A 505 14.39 -19.81 -22.33
N SER A 506 14.73 -20.39 -23.49
CA SER A 506 15.98 -21.14 -23.67
C SER A 506 16.64 -20.93 -25.04
N GLN A 507 16.12 -20.00 -25.86
CA GLN A 507 16.64 -19.74 -27.21
C GLN A 507 16.73 -18.24 -27.48
N VAL A 508 17.81 -17.79 -28.12
CA VAL A 508 17.94 -16.44 -28.68
C VAL A 508 17.45 -16.47 -30.12
N MET A 509 16.49 -15.63 -30.47
CA MET A 509 15.79 -15.67 -31.77
C MET A 509 15.80 -14.31 -32.48
N LEU A 510 15.95 -14.36 -33.81
CA LEU A 510 15.84 -13.24 -34.74
C LEU A 510 14.76 -13.51 -35.79
N GLY A 511 14.04 -12.47 -36.22
CA GLY A 511 12.99 -12.57 -37.25
C GLY A 511 13.43 -12.01 -38.61
N ALA A 512 13.09 -12.71 -39.70
CA ALA A 512 13.44 -12.33 -41.07
C ALA A 512 12.87 -10.97 -41.49
N LEU A 513 11.72 -10.58 -40.95
CA LEU A 513 11.08 -9.28 -41.21
C LEU A 513 11.98 -8.09 -40.86
N HIS A 514 12.95 -8.26 -39.95
CA HIS A 514 13.91 -7.24 -39.59
C HIS A 514 15.06 -7.09 -40.58
N PHE A 515 15.20 -7.99 -41.55
CA PHE A 515 16.28 -8.02 -42.53
C PHE A 515 15.69 -7.86 -43.93
N THR A 516 15.80 -6.65 -44.49
CA THR A 516 15.27 -6.32 -45.82
C THR A 516 16.34 -5.69 -46.70
N GLY A 517 16.26 -5.90 -48.01
CA GLY A 517 17.23 -5.39 -48.99
C GLY A 517 18.01 -6.48 -49.72
N PRO A 518 18.89 -6.10 -50.67
CA PRO A 518 19.55 -7.05 -51.58
C PRO A 518 20.59 -7.97 -50.92
N GLN A 519 21.10 -7.61 -49.74
CA GLN A 519 22.05 -8.40 -48.95
C GLN A 519 21.54 -8.54 -47.49
N ALA A 520 20.24 -8.76 -47.33
CA ALA A 520 19.60 -8.85 -46.03
C ALA A 520 20.16 -10.02 -45.20
N GLY A 521 20.63 -9.75 -43.98
CA GLY A 521 21.22 -10.79 -43.13
C GLY A 521 22.06 -10.24 -41.99
N ALA A 522 22.84 -11.09 -41.34
CA ALA A 522 23.84 -10.68 -40.35
C ALA A 522 25.02 -11.66 -40.32
N GLN A 523 26.24 -11.13 -40.20
CA GLN A 523 27.40 -11.93 -39.81
C GLN A 523 27.51 -11.91 -38.29
N VAL A 524 27.24 -13.02 -37.60
CA VAL A 524 27.28 -13.13 -36.14
C VAL A 524 28.62 -13.73 -35.71
N HIS A 525 29.38 -12.99 -34.91
CA HIS A 525 30.70 -13.39 -34.42
C HIS A 525 30.64 -13.99 -33.01
N GLU A 526 29.80 -13.42 -32.14
CA GLU A 526 29.67 -13.86 -30.75
C GLU A 526 28.26 -13.57 -30.23
N ILE A 527 27.72 -14.49 -29.43
CA ILE A 527 26.60 -14.22 -28.53
C ILE A 527 27.02 -14.70 -27.15
N SER A 528 26.92 -13.83 -26.15
CA SER A 528 27.18 -14.22 -24.76
C SER A 528 26.07 -13.73 -23.84
N ILE A 529 25.79 -14.49 -22.80
CA ILE A 529 24.84 -14.13 -21.75
C ILE A 529 25.51 -14.14 -20.40
N THR A 530 25.20 -13.14 -19.59
CA THR A 530 25.86 -12.90 -18.30
C THR A 530 24.82 -12.60 -17.23
N ASP A 531 25.01 -13.17 -16.03
CA ASP A 531 24.24 -12.76 -14.86
C ASP A 531 24.64 -11.34 -14.42
N ILE A 532 23.67 -10.43 -14.40
CA ILE A 532 23.90 -9.08 -13.89
C ILE A 532 23.34 -8.97 -12.48
N LYS A 533 24.21 -8.53 -11.54
CA LYS A 533 23.77 -8.12 -10.22
C LYS A 533 22.70 -7.03 -10.38
N PRO A 534 21.66 -7.01 -9.54
CA PRO A 534 20.70 -5.90 -9.54
C PRO A 534 21.49 -4.59 -9.42
N LYS A 535 21.22 -3.63 -10.31
CA LYS A 535 21.91 -2.34 -10.33
C LYS A 535 21.76 -1.69 -8.95
N ALA A 536 22.85 -1.68 -8.18
CA ALA A 536 22.91 -0.92 -6.95
C ALA A 536 22.85 0.58 -7.31
N PRO A 537 22.19 1.43 -6.49
CA PRO A 537 22.46 2.85 -6.52
C PRO A 537 23.96 3.08 -6.30
N ALA A 538 24.49 4.20 -6.81
CA ALA A 538 25.91 4.56 -6.73
C ALA A 538 26.49 4.26 -5.33
N ALA A 539 27.65 3.60 -5.29
CA ALA A 539 28.20 2.99 -4.09
C ALA A 539 28.44 4.04 -2.97
N PRO A 540 28.01 3.79 -1.73
CA PRO A 540 28.55 4.50 -0.58
C PRO A 540 29.99 4.03 -0.32
N ALA A 541 30.84 4.98 0.10
CA ALA A 541 32.24 4.76 0.43
C ALA A 541 32.45 3.64 1.47
N ALA A 542 33.61 2.99 1.39
CA ALA A 542 34.00 1.85 2.22
C ALA A 542 33.89 2.14 3.74
N PRO A 543 33.51 1.14 4.57
CA PRO A 543 33.40 1.33 6.01
C PRO A 543 34.79 1.53 6.62
N ALA A 544 34.96 2.67 7.30
CA ALA A 544 36.10 2.91 8.16
C ALA A 544 36.11 1.91 9.32
N LYS A 545 37.31 1.44 9.66
CA LYS A 545 37.56 0.57 10.81
C LYS A 545 37.14 1.25 12.12
N SER A 546 36.68 0.43 13.05
CA SER A 546 36.33 0.81 14.42
C SER A 546 37.47 1.54 15.12
N ASN A 547 37.16 2.67 15.73
CA ASN A 547 37.67 3.09 17.03
C ASN A 547 36.71 4.14 17.61
N ASP A 548 36.65 4.15 18.93
CA ASP A 548 35.70 4.84 19.79
C ASP A 548 35.52 6.35 19.55
N ASP A 549 34.37 6.82 20.02
CA ASP A 549 33.88 8.20 20.22
C ASP A 549 33.30 9.00 19.04
N ILE A 550 31.96 9.18 19.12
CA ILE A 550 31.11 10.31 18.69
C ILE A 550 31.35 10.90 17.29
N VAL A 551 30.68 10.36 16.27
CA VAL A 551 30.01 11.15 15.20
C VAL A 551 28.77 10.38 14.69
N GLU A 552 27.58 10.90 14.93
CA GLU A 552 26.32 10.38 14.36
C GLU A 552 26.33 10.64 12.83
N GLY A 553 26.45 9.61 11.99
CA GLY A 553 26.54 9.80 10.53
C GLY A 553 25.32 10.50 9.92
N PHE A 554 25.52 11.26 8.84
CA PHE A 554 24.50 12.14 8.20
C PHE A 554 23.15 11.44 7.94
N SER A 555 23.15 10.17 7.51
CA SER A 555 21.93 9.41 7.25
C SER A 555 21.13 9.11 8.54
N LYS A 556 21.80 8.88 9.68
CA LYS A 556 21.14 8.69 10.98
C LYS A 556 20.52 10.00 11.46
N GLN A 557 21.23 11.11 11.31
CA GLN A 557 20.73 12.44 11.65
C GLN A 557 19.51 12.83 10.79
N ALA A 558 19.56 12.57 9.48
CA ALA A 558 18.45 12.81 8.56
C ALA A 558 17.20 12.02 8.97
N ARG A 559 17.36 10.73 9.28
CA ARG A 559 16.27 9.88 9.75
C ARG A 559 15.66 10.40 11.05
N ARG A 560 16.49 10.80 12.03
CA ARG A 560 16.02 11.36 13.31
C ARG A 560 15.18 12.62 13.11
N LEU A 561 15.66 13.54 12.28
CA LEU A 561 14.96 14.79 11.99
C LEU A 561 13.66 14.57 11.20
N ALA A 562 13.65 13.63 10.26
CA ALA A 562 12.44 13.25 9.53
C ALA A 562 11.38 12.63 10.46
N LEU A 563 11.78 11.78 11.41
CA LEU A 563 10.88 11.21 12.41
C LEU A 563 10.28 12.29 13.32
N HIS A 564 11.09 13.25 13.77
CA HIS A 564 10.61 14.38 14.57
C HIS A 564 9.54 15.22 13.83
N ASP A 565 9.77 15.49 12.54
CA ASP A 565 8.82 16.21 11.70
C ASP A 565 7.55 15.38 11.49
N PHE A 566 7.70 14.08 11.23
CA PHE A 566 6.57 13.16 11.09
C PHE A 566 5.68 13.15 12.34
N GLU A 567 6.27 13.04 13.54
CA GLU A 567 5.49 13.11 14.78
C GLU A 567 4.75 14.45 14.94
N SER A 568 5.41 15.55 14.58
CA SER A 568 4.82 16.88 14.63
C SER A 568 3.66 17.01 13.64
N GLN A 569 3.79 16.44 12.45
CA GLN A 569 2.73 16.35 11.45
C GLN A 569 1.56 15.48 11.92
N VAL A 570 1.82 14.31 12.53
CA VAL A 570 0.78 13.45 13.12
C VAL A 570 0.00 14.21 14.20
N ARG A 571 0.69 14.85 15.14
CA ARG A 571 0.06 15.69 16.18
C ARG A 571 -0.78 16.81 15.57
N SER A 572 -0.27 17.47 14.53
CA SER A 572 -0.98 18.53 13.81
C SER A 572 -2.21 17.99 13.08
N PHE A 573 -2.12 16.84 12.43
CA PHE A 573 -3.22 16.24 11.67
C PHE A 573 -4.37 15.79 12.58
N SER A 574 -4.04 15.19 13.73
CA SER A 574 -5.02 14.85 14.78
C SER A 574 -5.73 16.11 15.31
N ARG A 575 -5.03 17.23 15.47
CA ARG A 575 -5.61 18.50 15.95
C ARG A 575 -6.39 19.25 14.86
N GLY A 576 -5.88 19.31 13.64
CA GLY A 576 -6.44 20.10 12.53
C GLY A 576 -7.75 19.54 11.96
N ARG A 577 -8.00 18.23 12.12
CA ARG A 577 -9.28 17.59 11.78
C ARG A 577 -10.28 17.57 12.94
N SER A 578 -9.86 17.84 14.17
CA SER A 578 -10.79 18.04 15.27
C SER A 578 -11.66 19.26 14.98
N ALA A 579 -12.92 19.20 15.40
CA ALA A 579 -13.81 20.34 15.25
C ALA A 579 -13.38 21.49 16.18
N ASP A 580 -12.38 21.34 17.05
CA ASP A 580 -12.14 22.24 18.19
C ASP A 580 -11.24 23.44 17.87
N SER A 581 -10.60 23.46 16.68
CA SER A 581 -9.73 24.54 16.23
C SER A 581 -10.44 25.52 15.30
N VAL A 582 -10.53 26.80 15.68
CA VAL A 582 -11.04 27.91 14.82
C VAL A 582 -10.26 27.98 13.50
N THR A 583 -8.93 27.81 13.55
CA THR A 583 -8.08 27.77 12.34
C THR A 583 -8.44 26.60 11.43
N GLY A 584 -8.74 25.43 12.00
CA GLY A 584 -9.17 24.25 11.24
C GLY A 584 -10.51 24.47 10.53
N ILE A 585 -11.49 25.09 11.21
CA ILE A 585 -12.79 25.43 10.61
C ILE A 585 -12.62 26.44 9.48
N ARG A 586 -11.85 27.53 9.69
CA ARG A 586 -11.53 28.51 8.64
C ARG A 586 -10.92 27.84 7.41
N ALA A 587 -9.96 26.93 7.60
CA ALA A 587 -9.30 26.23 6.50
C ALA A 587 -10.28 25.35 5.69
N ARG A 588 -11.17 24.61 6.35
CA ARG A 588 -12.19 23.77 5.67
C ARG A 588 -13.25 24.61 4.97
N MET A 589 -13.70 25.69 5.60
CA MET A 589 -14.64 26.64 5.01
C MET A 589 -14.05 27.25 3.73
N PHE A 590 -12.82 27.74 3.80
CA PHE A 590 -12.12 28.28 2.63
C PHE A 590 -11.87 27.22 1.55
N PHE A 591 -11.53 25.97 1.93
CA PHE A 591 -11.37 24.87 0.99
C PHE A 591 -12.64 24.61 0.18
N HIS A 592 -13.80 24.53 0.85
CA HIS A 592 -15.08 24.31 0.18
C HIS A 592 -15.53 25.53 -0.64
N ALA A 593 -15.41 26.74 -0.08
CA ALA A 593 -15.72 27.98 -0.77
C ALA A 593 -14.87 28.14 -2.04
N HIS A 594 -13.56 27.89 -1.97
CA HIS A 594 -12.68 27.97 -3.12
C HIS A 594 -13.00 26.93 -4.21
N ALA A 595 -13.49 25.73 -3.84
CA ALA A 595 -13.97 24.75 -4.81
C ALA A 595 -15.20 25.25 -5.60
N ILE A 596 -16.10 25.96 -4.93
CA ILE A 596 -17.26 26.59 -5.56
C ILE A 596 -16.80 27.78 -6.42
N GLU A 597 -15.90 28.61 -5.89
CA GLU A 597 -15.33 29.77 -6.56
C GLU A 597 -14.67 29.39 -7.89
N LYS A 598 -13.88 28.32 -7.91
CA LYS A 598 -13.28 27.76 -9.14
C LYS A 598 -14.35 27.33 -10.16
N GLY A 599 -15.45 26.75 -9.71
CA GLY A 599 -16.51 26.35 -10.64
C GLY A 599 -17.27 27.53 -11.25
N LEU A 600 -17.31 28.68 -10.55
CA LEU A 600 -17.89 29.93 -11.07
C LEU A 600 -17.05 30.56 -12.18
N THR A 601 -15.79 30.15 -12.36
CA THR A 601 -14.92 30.73 -13.39
C THR A 601 -15.08 30.09 -14.77
N HIS A 602 -15.83 29.00 -14.90
CA HIS A 602 -16.01 28.36 -16.20
C HIS A 602 -16.79 29.27 -17.14
N SER A 603 -16.24 29.52 -18.34
CA SER A 603 -16.98 30.23 -19.39
C SER A 603 -18.22 29.42 -19.82
N ASN A 604 -18.09 28.10 -19.87
CA ASN A 604 -19.24 27.19 -19.98
C ASN A 604 -19.76 26.81 -18.59
N PHE A 605 -20.38 27.78 -17.93
CA PHE A 605 -20.94 27.61 -16.59
C PHE A 605 -21.95 26.45 -16.56
N ARG A 606 -21.75 25.48 -15.66
CA ARG A 606 -22.68 24.37 -15.43
C ARG A 606 -23.62 24.71 -14.26
N PRO A 607 -24.91 25.01 -14.50
CA PRO A 607 -25.84 25.29 -13.41
C PRO A 607 -25.99 24.12 -12.45
N GLY A 608 -26.20 24.41 -11.17
CA GLY A 608 -26.42 23.41 -10.11
C GLY A 608 -25.19 22.59 -9.71
N PHE A 609 -23.97 23.00 -10.07
CA PHE A 609 -22.76 22.29 -9.66
C PHE A 609 -22.48 22.41 -8.14
N GLY A 610 -21.55 21.60 -7.61
CA GLY A 610 -21.13 21.75 -6.21
C GLY A 610 -21.78 20.77 -5.21
N ARG A 611 -22.32 19.65 -5.71
CA ARG A 611 -22.94 18.56 -4.91
C ARG A 611 -22.11 18.06 -3.71
N VAL A 612 -20.79 18.25 -3.72
CA VAL A 612 -19.88 17.89 -2.60
C VAL A 612 -19.44 19.13 -1.81
N ALA A 613 -19.05 20.20 -2.51
CA ALA A 613 -18.48 21.38 -1.89
C ALA A 613 -19.51 22.20 -1.11
N ILE A 614 -20.73 22.34 -1.62
CA ILE A 614 -21.79 23.16 -0.99
C ILE A 614 -22.27 22.53 0.32
N PRO A 615 -22.58 21.22 0.41
CA PRO A 615 -22.90 20.60 1.70
C PRO A 615 -21.77 20.71 2.72
N GLY A 616 -20.51 20.56 2.29
CA GLY A 616 -19.34 20.74 3.14
C GLY A 616 -19.25 22.18 3.69
N LEU A 617 -19.43 23.18 2.82
CA LEU A 617 -19.45 24.58 3.23
C LEU A 617 -20.60 24.89 4.20
N ALA A 618 -21.80 24.41 3.90
CA ALA A 618 -22.98 24.60 4.75
C ALA A 618 -22.77 24.02 6.15
N LYS A 619 -22.19 22.82 6.24
CA LYS A 619 -21.82 22.20 7.51
C LYS A 619 -20.89 23.09 8.34
N GLU A 620 -19.81 23.60 7.75
CA GLU A 620 -18.83 24.43 8.48
C GLU A 620 -19.40 25.81 8.86
N MET A 621 -20.19 26.45 7.99
CA MET A 621 -20.85 27.73 8.28
C MET A 621 -21.91 27.59 9.39
N ASN A 622 -22.74 26.55 9.34
CA ASN A 622 -23.71 26.27 10.40
C ASN A 622 -23.01 25.99 11.73
N ALA A 623 -21.95 25.18 11.73
CA ALA A 623 -21.17 24.88 12.93
C ALA A 623 -20.51 26.13 13.53
N TRP A 624 -20.01 27.05 12.69
CA TRP A 624 -19.46 28.33 13.13
C TRP A 624 -20.50 29.16 13.90
N ILE A 625 -21.70 29.27 13.34
CA ILE A 625 -22.81 30.04 13.93
C ILE A 625 -23.32 29.38 15.22
N THR A 626 -23.51 28.06 15.24
CA THR A 626 -23.95 27.33 16.45
C THR A 626 -23.01 27.54 17.63
N ARG A 627 -21.73 27.84 17.37
CA ARG A 627 -20.71 28.11 18.39
C ARG A 627 -20.62 29.57 18.83
N GLY A 628 -21.43 30.46 18.25
CA GLY A 628 -21.40 31.88 18.57
C GLY A 628 -20.11 32.58 18.15
N LEU A 629 -19.41 32.07 17.14
CA LEU A 629 -18.21 32.72 16.60
C LEU A 629 -18.59 33.92 15.71
N ASP A 630 -17.74 34.94 15.66
CA ASP A 630 -18.01 36.19 14.94
C ASP A 630 -18.24 35.94 13.44
N THR A 631 -19.40 36.36 12.94
CA THR A 631 -19.78 36.23 11.53
C THR A 631 -19.14 37.30 10.64
N ASN A 632 -18.55 38.35 11.21
CA ASN A 632 -17.77 39.36 10.48
C ASN A 632 -16.36 38.88 10.12
N ASP A 633 -15.98 37.67 10.53
CA ASP A 633 -14.73 37.03 10.15
C ASP A 633 -14.52 37.05 8.62
N THR A 634 -13.32 37.43 8.18
CA THR A 634 -12.99 37.59 6.75
C THR A 634 -13.25 36.32 5.93
N ILE A 635 -13.00 35.14 6.48
CA ILE A 635 -13.20 33.87 5.77
C ILE A 635 -14.69 33.54 5.67
N VAL A 636 -15.45 33.81 6.74
CA VAL A 636 -16.91 33.65 6.74
C VAL A 636 -17.56 34.58 5.72
N GLN A 637 -17.19 35.87 5.73
CA GLN A 637 -17.70 36.86 4.79
C GLN A 637 -17.33 36.52 3.34
N SER A 638 -16.07 36.14 3.08
CA SER A 638 -15.67 35.72 1.73
C SER A 638 -16.43 34.48 1.25
N SER A 639 -16.64 33.49 2.13
CA SER A 639 -17.40 32.28 1.82
C SER A 639 -18.88 32.56 1.58
N ALA A 640 -19.46 33.48 2.36
CA ALA A 640 -20.81 33.98 2.19
C ALA A 640 -20.97 34.67 0.83
N SER A 641 -20.02 35.52 0.46
CA SER A 641 -19.99 36.19 -0.86
C SER A 641 -19.84 35.22 -2.01
N VAL A 642 -19.06 34.13 -1.87
CA VAL A 642 -19.00 33.05 -2.86
C VAL A 642 -20.38 32.41 -3.06
N MET A 643 -21.09 32.09 -1.97
CA MET A 643 -22.44 31.51 -2.07
C MET A 643 -23.45 32.49 -2.66
N LYS A 644 -23.35 33.78 -2.30
CA LYS A 644 -24.19 34.84 -2.88
C LYS A 644 -23.99 34.93 -4.39
N ALA A 645 -22.75 34.96 -4.86
CA ALA A 645 -22.41 34.95 -6.28
C ALA A 645 -22.89 33.66 -6.97
N TYR A 646 -22.72 32.50 -6.33
CA TYR A 646 -23.20 31.22 -6.84
C TYR A 646 -24.73 31.22 -7.04
N PHE A 647 -25.48 31.69 -6.05
CA PHE A 647 -26.94 31.75 -6.14
C PHE A 647 -27.41 32.72 -7.21
N ALA A 648 -26.84 33.93 -7.27
CA ALA A 648 -27.15 34.90 -8.31
C ALA A 648 -26.87 34.34 -9.72
N ARG A 649 -25.73 33.66 -9.90
CA ARG A 649 -25.35 33.07 -11.20
C ARG A 649 -26.30 31.95 -11.64
N ASN A 650 -26.83 31.16 -10.71
CA ASN A 650 -27.81 30.12 -11.05
C ASN A 650 -29.20 30.71 -11.34
N GLU A 651 -29.55 31.80 -10.66
CA GLU A 651 -30.79 32.56 -10.93
C GLU A 651 -30.78 33.17 -12.32
N GLU A 652 -29.65 33.74 -12.77
CA GLU A 652 -29.46 34.20 -14.17
C GLU A 652 -29.72 33.10 -15.20
N THR A 653 -29.48 31.84 -14.84
CA THR A 653 -29.70 30.67 -15.71
C THR A 653 -31.07 30.00 -15.50
N ASN A 654 -31.96 30.58 -14.68
CA ASN A 654 -33.25 30.00 -14.30
C ASN A 654 -33.17 28.57 -13.73
N THR A 655 -32.07 28.21 -13.06
CA THR A 655 -31.88 26.87 -12.50
C THR A 655 -32.27 26.82 -11.02
N ASP A 656 -33.17 25.89 -10.66
CA ASP A 656 -33.55 25.69 -9.27
C ASP A 656 -32.43 25.04 -8.44
N VAL A 657 -31.92 25.79 -7.48
CA VAL A 657 -30.90 25.36 -6.51
C VAL A 657 -31.41 25.45 -5.07
N SER A 658 -32.74 25.42 -4.86
CA SER A 658 -33.37 25.51 -3.54
C SER A 658 -32.91 24.41 -2.58
N HIS A 659 -32.66 23.20 -3.10
CA HIS A 659 -32.10 22.09 -2.32
C HIS A 659 -30.74 22.43 -1.68
N PHE A 660 -29.93 23.28 -2.30
CA PHE A 660 -28.68 23.75 -1.69
C PHE A 660 -28.90 24.87 -0.68
N ARG A 661 -29.87 25.77 -0.91
CA ARG A 661 -30.24 26.80 0.07
C ARG A 661 -30.72 26.17 1.39
N ASN A 662 -31.48 25.09 1.31
CA ASN A 662 -32.02 24.36 2.46
C ASN A 662 -30.96 23.69 3.36
N LEU A 663 -29.69 23.64 2.93
CA LEU A 663 -28.59 23.09 3.75
C LEU A 663 -28.06 24.11 4.77
N PHE A 664 -28.31 25.41 4.57
CA PHE A 664 -27.84 26.48 5.43
C PHE A 664 -28.90 26.82 6.48
N SER A 665 -28.49 27.09 7.72
CA SER A 665 -29.39 27.58 8.76
C SER A 665 -29.97 28.96 8.39
N PRO A 666 -31.11 29.38 8.98
CA PRO A 666 -31.67 30.71 8.72
C PRO A 666 -30.66 31.84 8.96
N GLN A 667 -29.84 31.74 10.01
CA GLN A 667 -28.77 32.70 10.29
C GLN A 667 -27.65 32.65 9.25
N ALA A 668 -27.27 31.46 8.77
CA ALA A 668 -26.27 31.34 7.71
C ALA A 668 -26.78 31.95 6.39
N LEU A 669 -28.06 31.76 6.08
CA LEU A 669 -28.70 32.38 4.92
C LEU A 669 -28.74 33.90 5.01
N ASP A 670 -28.98 34.46 6.21
CA ASP A 670 -28.89 35.91 6.44
C ASP A 670 -27.47 36.43 6.22
N VAL A 671 -26.45 35.74 6.75
CA VAL A 671 -25.04 36.08 6.49
C VAL A 671 -24.71 36.01 5.00
N ILE A 672 -25.23 35.02 4.27
CA ILE A 672 -25.06 34.89 2.81
C ILE A 672 -25.76 36.04 2.07
N ALA A 673 -26.99 36.38 2.43
CA ALA A 673 -27.75 37.46 1.81
C ALA A 673 -27.03 38.82 2.01
N ASN A 674 -26.49 39.04 3.21
CA ASN A 674 -25.74 40.24 3.58
C ASN A 674 -24.25 40.18 3.18
N GLY A 675 -23.80 39.09 2.54
CA GLY A 675 -22.42 38.92 2.07
C GLY A 675 -21.99 40.09 1.17
N ARG A 676 -20.79 40.59 1.41
CA ARG A 676 -20.24 41.79 0.75
C ARG A 676 -19.92 41.51 -0.72
N VAL A 677 -20.49 42.31 -1.60
CA VAL A 677 -20.26 42.18 -3.05
C VAL A 677 -18.77 42.38 -3.35
N GLY A 678 -18.21 41.54 -4.20
CA GLY A 678 -16.79 41.61 -4.58
C GLY A 678 -15.80 40.99 -3.59
N GLU A 679 -16.25 40.43 -2.46
CA GLU A 679 -15.36 39.73 -1.51
C GLU A 679 -15.22 38.22 -1.76
N GLY A 680 -15.94 37.69 -2.74
CA GLY A 680 -15.89 36.29 -3.16
C GLY A 680 -16.55 36.08 -4.52
N GLY A 681 -16.29 34.94 -5.16
CA GLY A 681 -16.85 34.58 -6.46
C GLY A 681 -15.82 34.68 -7.59
N ALA A 682 -16.26 34.99 -8.80
CA ALA A 682 -15.40 35.05 -9.98
C ALA A 682 -15.42 36.46 -10.60
N PHE A 683 -14.30 36.88 -11.17
CA PHE A 683 -14.16 38.21 -11.79
C PHE A 683 -13.17 38.17 -12.98
N PRO A 684 -13.22 39.13 -13.92
CA PRO A 684 -12.33 39.14 -15.09
C PRO A 684 -10.84 39.25 -14.71
N ALA A 685 -9.98 38.50 -15.41
CA ALA A 685 -8.55 38.47 -15.17
C ALA A 685 -7.85 39.83 -15.39
N ALA A 686 -8.43 40.72 -16.18
CA ALA A 686 -7.95 42.08 -16.43
C ALA A 686 -7.91 42.94 -15.16
N ASN A 687 -8.79 42.65 -14.19
CA ASN A 687 -8.94 43.46 -12.99
C ASN A 687 -7.94 43.02 -11.91
N HIS A 688 -7.63 43.94 -10.99
CA HIS A 688 -6.84 43.61 -9.81
C HIS A 688 -7.70 42.97 -8.72
N ARG A 689 -7.10 42.03 -7.99
CA ARG A 689 -7.76 41.37 -6.87
C ARG A 689 -7.94 42.33 -5.69
N GLU A 690 -6.89 43.04 -5.34
CA GLU A 690 -6.88 44.06 -4.30
C GLU A 690 -6.32 45.35 -4.90
N ASP A 691 -6.57 46.49 -4.28
CA ASP A 691 -5.99 47.75 -4.73
C ASP A 691 -4.46 47.74 -4.55
N PRO A 692 -3.67 48.17 -5.55
CA PRO A 692 -2.23 48.32 -5.40
C PRO A 692 -1.87 49.28 -4.27
N ILE A 693 -0.88 48.92 -3.45
CA ILE A 693 -0.33 49.84 -2.45
C ILE A 693 0.54 50.91 -3.11
N GLU A 694 0.47 52.14 -2.62
CA GLU A 694 1.38 53.20 -3.04
C GLU A 694 2.81 52.88 -2.60
N THR A 695 3.78 53.08 -3.49
CA THR A 695 5.20 52.85 -3.19
C THR A 695 6.01 54.12 -3.41
N PRO A 696 7.15 54.31 -2.70
CA PRO A 696 7.96 55.53 -2.86
C PRO A 696 8.61 55.72 -4.23
N ASN A 697 8.55 54.73 -5.13
CA ASN A 697 9.18 54.76 -6.45
C ASN A 697 8.28 54.07 -7.49
N ASP A 698 7.49 54.88 -8.19
CA ASP A 698 6.44 54.43 -9.12
C ASP A 698 6.96 54.05 -10.52
N ASP A 699 8.26 54.25 -10.80
CA ASP A 699 8.87 53.96 -12.11
C ASP A 699 9.14 52.45 -12.33
N ARG A 700 8.85 51.60 -11.34
CA ARG A 700 9.07 50.15 -11.43
C ARG A 700 7.75 49.42 -11.68
N ALA A 701 7.67 48.67 -12.78
CA ALA A 701 6.53 47.82 -13.16
C ALA A 701 6.25 46.63 -12.20
N PHE A 702 6.88 46.57 -11.02
CA PHE A 702 6.76 45.45 -10.09
C PHE A 702 5.34 45.26 -9.56
N MET A 703 4.66 46.36 -9.24
CA MET A 703 3.30 46.31 -8.68
C MET A 703 2.30 45.75 -9.69
N ASP A 704 2.43 46.11 -10.96
CA ASP A 704 1.59 45.58 -12.05
C ASP A 704 1.75 44.07 -12.21
N VAL A 705 2.99 43.56 -12.14
CA VAL A 705 3.24 42.11 -12.23
C VAL A 705 2.70 41.38 -10.99
N MET A 706 2.95 41.91 -9.80
CA MET A 706 2.55 41.28 -8.55
C MET A 706 1.04 41.21 -8.38
N TYR A 707 0.34 42.31 -8.68
CA TYR A 707 -1.12 42.40 -8.61
C TYR A 707 -1.81 41.80 -9.85
N GLY A 708 -1.10 41.75 -10.97
CA GLY A 708 -1.53 41.08 -12.20
C GLY A 708 -1.43 39.55 -12.14
N ARG A 709 -0.63 38.95 -11.25
CA ARG A 709 -0.58 37.49 -11.15
C ARG A 709 -1.95 36.95 -10.71
N ARG A 710 -2.50 36.00 -11.47
CA ARG A 710 -3.78 35.28 -11.22
C ARG A 710 -3.74 33.83 -11.68
N SER A 711 -4.60 32.99 -11.12
CA SER A 711 -4.67 31.57 -11.49
C SER A 711 -5.65 31.41 -12.67
N VAL A 712 -5.11 31.47 -13.88
CA VAL A 712 -5.86 31.36 -15.15
C VAL A 712 -5.99 29.88 -15.53
N ARG A 713 -7.21 29.43 -15.84
CA ARG A 713 -7.51 28.01 -16.11
C ARG A 713 -8.14 27.73 -17.47
N GLU A 714 -8.58 28.77 -18.15
CA GLU A 714 -9.04 28.68 -19.54
C GLU A 714 -8.07 29.47 -20.40
N PHE A 715 -7.59 28.81 -21.44
CA PHE A 715 -6.57 29.31 -22.35
C PHE A 715 -7.15 29.38 -23.76
N VAL A 716 -6.68 30.35 -24.54
CA VAL A 716 -7.00 30.44 -25.97
C VAL A 716 -6.12 29.49 -26.77
N ASP A 717 -6.55 29.12 -27.97
CA ASP A 717 -5.83 28.15 -28.82
C ASP A 717 -4.56 28.72 -29.46
N THR A 718 -4.24 30.00 -29.24
CA THR A 718 -2.99 30.62 -29.70
C THR A 718 -1.78 29.87 -29.11
N PRO A 719 -0.85 29.38 -29.96
CA PRO A 719 0.34 28.67 -29.51
C PRO A 719 1.16 29.48 -28.50
N VAL A 720 1.72 28.79 -27.51
CA VAL A 720 2.62 29.38 -26.52
C VAL A 720 4.03 29.45 -27.10
N ASP A 721 4.69 30.61 -26.94
CA ASP A 721 6.09 30.76 -27.28
C ASP A 721 6.98 30.19 -26.17
N ASP A 722 7.71 29.11 -26.47
CA ASP A 722 8.60 28.46 -25.51
C ASP A 722 9.82 29.34 -25.14
N ALA A 723 10.16 30.34 -25.98
CA ALA A 723 11.15 31.35 -25.61
C ALA A 723 10.65 32.26 -24.47
N ALA A 724 9.35 32.53 -24.40
CA ALA A 724 8.74 33.28 -23.31
C ALA A 724 8.78 32.48 -21.99
N ILE A 725 8.54 31.16 -22.04
CA ILE A 725 8.73 30.28 -20.86
C ILE A 725 10.20 30.28 -20.44
N SER A 726 11.13 30.18 -21.39
CA SER A 726 12.58 30.21 -21.11
C SER A 726 13.01 31.52 -20.44
N ALA A 727 12.49 32.66 -20.90
CA ALA A 727 12.73 33.96 -20.26
C ALA A 727 12.14 34.02 -18.84
N ALA A 728 10.93 33.47 -18.63
CA ALA A 728 10.34 33.37 -17.31
C ALA A 728 11.18 32.49 -16.35
N VAL A 729 11.77 31.40 -16.83
CA VAL A 729 12.72 30.56 -16.08
C VAL A 729 13.99 31.35 -15.75
N GLN A 730 14.54 32.14 -16.67
CA GLN A 730 15.70 33.00 -16.40
C GLN A 730 15.42 34.06 -15.32
N ILE A 731 14.22 34.63 -15.31
CA ILE A 731 13.75 35.51 -14.21
C ILE A 731 13.69 34.72 -12.90
N ALA A 732 13.14 33.50 -12.93
CA ALA A 732 13.04 32.65 -11.74
C ALA A 732 14.40 32.23 -11.16
N MET A 733 15.43 32.10 -11.99
CA MET A 733 16.81 31.81 -11.55
C MET A 733 17.43 32.92 -10.68
N GLN A 734 16.82 34.11 -10.61
CA GLN A 734 17.23 35.16 -9.66
C GLN A 734 16.77 34.89 -8.23
N SER A 735 15.92 33.89 -7.99
CA SER A 735 15.51 33.49 -6.65
C SER A 735 16.71 33.04 -5.82
N PRO A 736 16.80 33.45 -4.54
CA PRO A 736 17.85 32.95 -3.66
C PRO A 736 17.66 31.45 -3.41
N SER A 737 18.78 30.75 -3.24
CA SER A 737 18.84 29.34 -2.83
C SER A 737 19.89 29.18 -1.74
N VAL A 738 19.78 28.11 -0.95
CA VAL A 738 20.75 27.86 0.13
C VAL A 738 22.18 27.83 -0.43
N CYS A 739 23.04 28.70 0.10
CA CYS A 739 24.41 28.91 -0.38
C CYS A 739 24.54 29.04 -1.91
N SER A 740 23.52 29.56 -2.60
CA SER A 740 23.44 29.71 -4.07
C SER A 740 23.62 28.40 -4.86
N ARG A 741 23.22 27.26 -4.29
CA ARG A 741 23.41 25.93 -4.89
C ARG A 741 22.43 25.59 -6.01
N GLN A 742 21.36 26.36 -6.21
CA GLN A 742 20.51 26.34 -7.42
C GLN A 742 19.93 24.94 -7.76
N GLY A 743 19.30 24.29 -6.78
CA GLY A 743 18.72 22.94 -6.95
C GLY A 743 17.41 22.86 -7.76
N ALA A 744 16.77 23.97 -8.11
CA ALA A 744 15.50 23.94 -8.82
C ALA A 744 15.63 23.41 -10.27
N ARG A 745 14.64 22.63 -10.73
CA ARG A 745 14.50 22.20 -12.14
C ARG A 745 13.09 22.49 -12.63
N VAL A 746 12.96 22.66 -13.95
CA VAL A 746 11.67 22.85 -14.63
C VAL A 746 11.59 21.85 -15.77
N HIS A 747 10.60 20.96 -15.69
CA HIS A 747 10.28 20.01 -16.75
C HIS A 747 9.08 20.53 -17.53
N GLN A 748 9.21 20.69 -18.84
CA GLN A 748 8.15 21.21 -19.70
C GLN A 748 7.53 20.07 -20.53
N PHE A 749 6.20 20.04 -20.58
CA PHE A 749 5.41 19.11 -21.37
C PHE A 749 4.50 19.88 -22.34
N ASP A 750 4.45 19.41 -23.59
CA ASP A 750 3.64 19.95 -24.68
C ASP A 750 2.78 18.88 -25.39
N ASP A 751 3.11 17.60 -25.23
CA ASP A 751 2.30 16.48 -25.75
C ASP A 751 0.92 16.41 -25.04
N PRO A 752 -0.20 16.57 -25.79
CA PRO A 752 -1.52 16.63 -25.19
C PRO A 752 -1.94 15.36 -24.42
N GLU A 753 -1.51 14.18 -24.87
CA GLU A 753 -1.87 12.92 -24.23
C GLU A 753 -1.11 12.75 -22.90
N THR A 754 0.18 13.07 -22.88
CA THR A 754 1.00 13.11 -21.67
C THR A 754 0.44 14.12 -20.66
N ILE A 755 0.13 15.34 -21.11
CA ILE A 755 -0.46 16.39 -20.25
C ILE A 755 -1.77 15.89 -19.64
N LYS A 756 -2.64 15.27 -20.45
CA LYS A 756 -3.90 14.71 -19.98
C LYS A 756 -3.69 13.63 -18.90
N GLN A 757 -2.81 12.67 -19.14
CA GLN A 757 -2.49 11.62 -18.17
C GLN A 757 -1.96 12.19 -16.85
N LEU A 758 -1.05 13.16 -16.92
CA LEU A 758 -0.51 13.85 -15.73
C LEU A 758 -1.61 14.58 -14.94
N LEU A 759 -2.49 15.31 -15.63
CA LEU A 759 -3.58 16.05 -15.01
C LEU A 759 -4.66 15.13 -14.42
N GLU A 760 -4.91 13.97 -15.02
CA GLU A 760 -5.80 12.94 -14.46
C GLU A 760 -5.27 12.40 -13.12
N VAL A 761 -3.96 12.16 -13.00
CA VAL A 761 -3.34 11.73 -11.74
C VAL A 761 -3.36 12.85 -10.70
N GLN A 762 -2.97 14.07 -11.10
CA GLN A 762 -2.90 15.25 -10.23
C GLN A 762 -4.30 15.64 -9.70
N GLY A 763 -5.32 15.60 -10.57
CA GLY A 763 -6.75 15.71 -10.24
C GLY A 763 -7.26 17.13 -9.91
N GLY A 764 -6.39 18.13 -9.89
CA GLY A 764 -6.71 19.53 -9.55
C GLY A 764 -7.18 20.40 -10.71
N PHE A 765 -7.14 19.88 -11.95
CA PHE A 765 -7.51 20.60 -13.17
C PHE A 765 -8.76 20.03 -13.86
N PHE A 766 -9.49 19.13 -13.18
CA PHE A 766 -10.68 18.49 -13.72
C PHE A 766 -11.76 19.51 -14.11
N GLY A 767 -12.37 19.33 -15.29
CA GLY A 767 -13.43 20.19 -15.82
C GLY A 767 -12.94 21.32 -16.74
N PHE A 768 -11.64 21.58 -16.80
CA PHE A 768 -11.04 22.54 -17.73
C PHE A 768 -10.44 21.81 -18.95
N LYS A 769 -10.33 22.52 -20.08
CA LYS A 769 -9.58 22.03 -21.25
C LYS A 769 -8.10 21.92 -20.88
N ALA A 770 -7.43 20.86 -21.32
CA ALA A 770 -5.99 20.69 -21.06
C ALA A 770 -5.20 21.92 -21.53
N PRO A 771 -4.22 22.40 -20.74
CA PRO A 771 -3.43 23.56 -21.11
C PRO A 771 -2.51 23.23 -22.30
N PRO A 772 -2.13 24.24 -23.10
CA PRO A 772 -1.19 24.04 -24.21
C PRO A 772 0.23 23.72 -23.74
N ARG A 773 0.59 24.09 -22.51
CA ARG A 773 1.84 23.73 -21.84
C ARG A 773 1.58 23.36 -20.39
N LEU A 774 2.32 22.36 -19.90
CA LEU A 774 2.34 21.98 -18.49
C LEU A 774 3.79 21.96 -18.02
N LEU A 775 4.10 22.65 -16.93
CA LEU A 775 5.41 22.62 -16.30
C LEU A 775 5.35 21.80 -15.01
N LEU A 776 6.39 21.03 -14.69
CA LEU A 776 6.62 20.45 -13.37
C LEU A 776 7.89 21.09 -12.80
N VAL A 777 7.75 21.81 -11.69
CA VAL A 777 8.89 22.33 -10.95
C VAL A 777 9.28 21.33 -9.87
N THR A 778 10.56 20.99 -9.83
CA THR A 778 11.16 20.08 -8.84
C THR A 778 12.36 20.73 -8.17
N ALA A 779 12.83 20.12 -7.07
CA ALA A 779 14.10 20.46 -6.44
C ALA A 779 14.97 19.22 -6.32
N ASP A 780 16.21 19.33 -6.80
CA ASP A 780 17.25 18.32 -6.75
C ASP A 780 17.80 18.18 -5.33
N LEU A 781 17.57 17.03 -4.71
CA LEU A 781 17.99 16.73 -3.34
C LEU A 781 19.51 16.72 -3.18
N ASP A 782 20.27 16.46 -4.25
CA ASP A 782 21.73 16.42 -4.19
C ASP A 782 22.34 17.82 -4.00
N ALA A 783 21.56 18.89 -4.19
CA ALA A 783 21.97 20.25 -3.86
C ALA A 783 22.00 20.55 -2.35
N PHE A 784 21.55 19.62 -1.50
CA PHE A 784 21.44 19.79 -0.05
C PHE A 784 22.37 18.82 0.68
N LEU A 785 23.30 19.37 1.45
CA LEU A 785 24.47 18.65 1.95
C LEU A 785 24.29 18.12 3.38
N PHE A 786 23.38 18.71 4.15
CA PHE A 786 23.22 18.43 5.57
C PHE A 786 21.80 17.97 5.92
N ALA A 787 21.69 17.00 6.83
CA ALA A 787 20.42 16.49 7.33
C ALA A 787 19.40 17.55 7.84
N PRO A 788 19.83 18.66 8.49
CA PRO A 788 18.92 19.75 8.83
C PRO A 788 18.23 20.41 7.64
N GLU A 789 18.83 20.38 6.45
CA GLU A 789 18.32 20.98 5.22
C GLU A 789 17.15 20.19 4.60
N ARG A 790 16.65 19.12 5.22
CA ARG A 790 15.56 18.26 4.68
C ARG A 790 14.28 18.99 4.20
N ASN A 791 13.99 20.17 4.74
CA ASN A 791 12.85 20.99 4.33
C ASN A 791 13.24 22.12 3.36
N GLN A 792 14.53 22.38 3.20
CA GLN A 792 15.08 23.43 2.34
C GLN A 792 14.76 23.22 0.85
N PRO A 793 14.71 21.99 0.27
CA PRO A 793 14.25 21.79 -1.10
C PRO A 793 12.89 22.42 -1.39
N PHE A 794 11.95 22.32 -0.44
CA PHE A 794 10.61 22.91 -0.59
C PHE A 794 10.61 24.44 -0.40
N VAL A 795 11.52 24.98 0.42
CA VAL A 795 11.70 26.43 0.57
C VAL A 795 12.29 27.03 -0.71
N ASP A 796 13.42 26.51 -1.17
CA ASP A 796 14.10 26.97 -2.39
C ASP A 796 13.20 26.77 -3.62
N GLY A 797 12.56 25.61 -3.72
CA GLY A 797 11.59 25.33 -4.78
C GLY A 797 10.38 26.28 -4.74
N GLY A 798 9.87 26.63 -3.55
CA GLY A 798 8.78 27.59 -3.39
C GLY A 798 9.17 29.02 -3.78
N LEU A 799 10.38 29.45 -3.45
CA LEU A 799 10.94 30.75 -3.86
C LEU A 799 11.10 30.81 -5.39
N PHE A 800 11.68 29.76 -5.98
CA PHE A 800 11.82 29.66 -7.43
C PHE A 800 10.44 29.66 -8.12
N MET A 801 9.49 28.88 -7.60
CA MET A 801 8.12 28.80 -8.11
C MET A 801 7.42 30.16 -8.14
N MET A 802 7.52 30.95 -7.06
CA MET A 802 6.89 32.27 -7.01
C MET A 802 7.48 33.20 -8.08
N SER A 803 8.81 33.24 -8.22
CA SER A 803 9.47 34.03 -9.26
C SER A 803 9.14 33.54 -10.67
N LEU A 804 8.97 32.23 -10.88
CA LEU A 804 8.51 31.68 -12.15
C LEU A 804 7.09 32.15 -12.50
N LEU A 805 6.16 32.16 -11.54
CA LEU A 805 4.80 32.67 -11.77
C LEU A 805 4.80 34.17 -12.10
N LEU A 806 5.67 34.96 -11.47
CA LEU A 806 5.84 36.38 -11.79
C LEU A 806 6.50 36.56 -13.16
N GLY A 807 7.51 35.76 -13.49
CA GLY A 807 8.14 35.73 -14.81
C GLY A 807 7.15 35.40 -15.92
N LEU A 808 6.32 34.37 -15.73
CA LEU A 808 5.25 34.02 -16.67
C LEU A 808 4.25 35.18 -16.82
N THR A 809 3.90 35.85 -15.73
CA THR A 809 3.01 37.03 -15.75
C THR A 809 3.65 38.20 -16.50
N GLN A 810 4.95 38.46 -16.30
CA GLN A 810 5.73 39.48 -17.01
C GLN A 810 5.81 39.19 -18.51
N MET A 811 5.85 37.92 -18.89
CA MET A 811 5.80 37.46 -20.28
C MET A 811 4.36 37.37 -20.83
N GLU A 812 3.39 37.97 -20.13
CA GLU A 812 1.95 37.99 -20.46
C GLU A 812 1.29 36.60 -20.60
N LEU A 813 1.90 35.55 -20.04
CA LEU A 813 1.35 34.19 -20.03
C LEU A 813 0.42 33.97 -18.83
N GLY A 814 -0.70 33.33 -19.08
CA GLY A 814 -1.59 32.84 -18.05
C GLY A 814 -0.99 31.62 -17.37
N SER A 815 -1.11 31.52 -16.05
CA SER A 815 -0.62 30.36 -15.30
C SER A 815 -1.59 29.91 -14.21
N CYS A 816 -1.62 28.60 -13.94
CA CYS A 816 -2.30 28.05 -12.76
C CYS A 816 -1.44 26.98 -12.08
N LEU A 817 -1.10 27.26 -10.82
CA LEU A 817 -0.37 26.34 -9.98
C LEU A 817 -1.27 25.18 -9.51
N LEU A 818 -0.73 23.97 -9.55
CA LEU A 818 -1.38 22.70 -9.22
C LEU A 818 -0.50 21.93 -8.24
N ASN A 819 -0.94 21.86 -6.98
CA ASN A 819 -0.19 21.28 -5.88
C ASN A 819 0.19 19.80 -6.13
N THR A 820 1.42 19.44 -5.76
CA THR A 820 1.95 18.07 -5.81
C THR A 820 2.09 17.40 -4.45
N ALA A 821 1.61 17.99 -3.36
CA ALA A 821 1.56 17.34 -2.04
C ALA A 821 0.53 16.18 -2.03
N MET A 822 0.91 15.09 -2.68
CA MET A 822 0.13 13.88 -2.91
C MET A 822 0.83 12.68 -2.28
N GLY A 823 0.12 11.57 -2.11
CA GLY A 823 0.71 10.35 -1.58
C GLY A 823 1.67 9.67 -2.56
N VAL A 824 2.53 8.80 -2.02
CA VAL A 824 3.58 8.07 -2.75
C VAL A 824 3.05 7.36 -4.01
N GLU A 825 1.85 6.79 -3.95
CA GLU A 825 1.24 6.11 -5.10
C GLU A 825 1.00 7.01 -6.30
N LYS A 826 0.50 8.24 -6.07
CA LYS A 826 0.24 9.19 -7.14
C LYS A 826 1.53 9.78 -7.69
N GLU A 827 2.49 10.04 -6.80
CA GLU A 827 3.82 10.51 -7.19
C GLU A 827 4.52 9.47 -8.09
N GLN A 828 4.51 8.19 -7.70
CA GLN A 828 5.09 7.12 -8.51
C GLN A 828 4.40 6.97 -9.87
N LYS A 829 3.08 7.14 -9.93
CA LYS A 829 2.35 7.14 -11.21
C LYS A 829 2.85 8.25 -12.13
N ILE A 830 3.03 9.47 -11.61
CA ILE A 830 3.62 10.58 -12.40
C ILE A 830 5.02 10.22 -12.87
N ARG A 831 5.88 9.70 -12.00
CA ARG A 831 7.24 9.27 -12.36
C ARG A 831 7.24 8.20 -13.47
N ASN A 832 6.30 7.27 -13.44
CA ASN A 832 6.17 6.26 -14.49
C ASN A 832 5.70 6.83 -15.85
N ILE A 833 5.03 7.99 -15.86
CA ILE A 833 4.59 8.64 -17.09
C ILE A 833 5.74 9.45 -17.72
N VAL A 834 6.53 10.17 -16.90
CA VAL A 834 7.48 11.20 -17.39
C VAL A 834 8.94 11.06 -16.92
N ASP A 835 9.33 9.93 -16.34
CA ASP A 835 10.72 9.56 -15.98
C ASP A 835 11.50 10.65 -15.21
N ILE A 836 10.91 11.18 -14.13
CA ILE A 836 11.57 12.16 -13.28
C ILE A 836 12.50 11.46 -12.27
N PRO A 837 13.78 11.89 -12.13
CA PRO A 837 14.76 11.28 -11.23
C PRO A 837 14.29 11.17 -9.77
N GLU A 838 14.64 10.08 -9.10
CA GLU A 838 14.24 9.81 -7.70
C GLU A 838 14.77 10.87 -6.71
N ASN A 839 15.93 11.44 -7.00
CA ASN A 839 16.53 12.52 -6.21
C ASN A 839 15.85 13.89 -6.42
N GLU A 840 14.85 14.01 -7.30
CA GLU A 840 14.10 15.26 -7.46
C GLU A 840 12.75 15.21 -6.74
N VAL A 841 12.54 16.10 -5.76
CA VAL A 841 11.24 16.23 -5.07
C VAL A 841 10.30 17.17 -5.84
N PHE A 842 9.02 16.82 -5.91
CA PHE A 842 8.03 17.61 -6.65
C PHE A 842 7.59 18.83 -5.86
N ILE A 843 7.68 20.02 -6.46
CA ILE A 843 7.23 21.27 -5.84
C ILE A 843 5.79 21.59 -6.25
N ALA A 844 5.51 21.70 -7.55
CA ALA A 844 4.16 21.80 -8.10
C ALA A 844 4.15 21.64 -9.64
N PHE A 845 2.98 21.33 -10.18
CA PHE A 845 2.70 21.55 -11.60
C PHE A 845 2.23 22.99 -11.86
N VAL A 846 2.47 23.50 -13.06
CA VAL A 846 1.98 24.82 -13.53
C VAL A 846 1.38 24.65 -14.92
N ALA A 847 0.06 24.82 -15.04
CA ALA A 847 -0.60 24.94 -16.34
C ALA A 847 -0.28 26.32 -16.93
N VAL A 848 0.14 26.37 -18.21
CA VAL A 848 0.57 27.61 -18.87
C VAL A 848 -0.09 27.74 -20.24
N GLY A 849 -0.51 28.97 -20.58
CA GLY A 849 -1.10 29.26 -21.89
C GLY A 849 -1.40 30.74 -22.10
N ASN A 850 -1.64 31.12 -23.36
CA ASN A 850 -2.23 32.42 -23.70
C ASN A 850 -3.69 32.47 -23.22
N PHE A 851 -4.19 33.63 -22.83
CA PHE A 851 -5.56 33.78 -22.31
C PHE A 851 -6.19 35.11 -22.70
N ASP A 852 -7.52 35.14 -22.77
CA ASP A 852 -8.28 36.38 -22.89
C ASP A 852 -8.31 37.09 -21.53
N LYS A 853 -7.96 38.38 -21.48
CA LYS A 853 -7.98 39.18 -20.24
C LYS A 853 -9.39 39.25 -19.61
N ASN A 854 -10.45 38.97 -20.37
CA ASN A 854 -11.83 38.90 -19.85
C ASN A 854 -12.19 37.55 -19.21
N VAL A 855 -11.33 36.53 -19.31
CA VAL A 855 -11.57 35.22 -18.67
C VAL A 855 -11.80 35.40 -17.17
N LEU A 856 -12.75 34.65 -16.62
CA LEU A 856 -13.03 34.72 -15.20
C LEU A 856 -11.96 33.99 -14.39
N VAL A 857 -11.60 34.56 -13.24
CA VAL A 857 -10.67 33.98 -12.27
C VAL A 857 -11.25 34.07 -10.86
N PRO A 858 -10.82 33.20 -9.91
CA PRO A 858 -11.35 33.23 -8.55
C PRO A 858 -10.95 34.52 -7.81
N ARG A 859 -11.92 35.18 -7.15
CA ARG A 859 -11.70 36.38 -6.34
C ARG A 859 -10.73 36.11 -5.21
N SER A 860 -10.89 35.02 -4.46
CA SER A 860 -9.97 34.52 -3.43
C SER A 860 -9.37 35.65 -2.58
N LYS A 861 -10.22 36.40 -1.87
CA LYS A 861 -9.84 37.59 -1.10
C LYS A 861 -8.68 37.31 -0.13
N ARG A 862 -7.76 38.26 -0.01
CA ARG A 862 -6.64 38.17 0.93
C ARG A 862 -7.07 38.63 2.32
N VAL A 863 -6.46 38.04 3.35
CA VAL A 863 -6.65 38.49 4.73
C VAL A 863 -5.83 39.75 4.99
N GLU A 864 -6.26 40.55 5.95
CA GLU A 864 -5.60 41.82 6.31
C GLU A 864 -4.15 41.60 6.79
N ALA A 865 -3.27 42.55 6.48
CA ALA A 865 -1.84 42.44 6.79
C ALA A 865 -1.57 42.23 8.29
N ASP A 866 -2.29 42.93 9.16
CA ASP A 866 -2.15 42.82 10.62
C ASP A 866 -2.53 41.44 11.18
N SER A 867 -3.27 40.62 10.41
CA SER A 867 -3.55 39.22 10.79
C SER A 867 -2.33 38.30 10.61
N ILE A 868 -1.38 38.71 9.76
CA ILE A 868 -0.16 37.98 9.41
C ILE A 868 1.05 38.58 10.14
N LEU A 869 1.18 39.91 10.11
CA LEU A 869 2.29 40.64 10.72
C LEU A 869 2.05 40.81 12.23
N LYS A 870 2.67 39.95 13.03
CA LYS A 870 2.70 40.10 14.48
C LYS A 870 3.92 40.89 14.90
N ARG A 871 3.69 42.08 15.46
CA ARG A 871 4.75 42.89 16.08
C ARG A 871 4.97 42.41 17.51
N HIS A 872 6.17 41.91 17.79
CA HIS A 872 6.61 41.61 19.15
C HIS A 872 7.33 42.84 19.67
N ALA A 873 6.87 43.38 20.81
CA ALA A 873 7.49 44.52 21.47
C ALA A 873 8.80 44.13 22.16
#